data_AF-F8NAK5-F1
#
_entry.id   AF-F8NAK5-F1
#
_cell.length_a   1.000
_cell.length_b   1.000
_cell.length_c   1.000
_cell.angle_alpha   90.00
_cell.angle_beta   90.00
_cell.angle_gamma   90.00
#
_symmetry.space_group_name_H-M   'P 1'
#
loop_
_entity.id
_entity.type
_entity.pdbx_description
1 polymer ?
#
loop_
_entity_poly.entity_id
_entity_poly.type
_entity_poly.pdbx_seq_one_letter_code
_entity_poly.pdbx_strand_id
1 'polypeptide(L)'
;MKKTIVIALLCYLYAMSSIAADYTLASPDGKVRGVISVAQKTEIEITYGGVSYLRIPCMAMGTSQEVLGENVKVRNTVRHSVRRTVSPLYGINASIPESYNELQLDCKGNYSIVFRAYNEGIAWRFVTRKGKSLIVKDEKIDYQFKDNYTAYFHPLLSESDYRIQKVSDSGQKYNYSSMPVLVKTDDGVNILLHESGVMDYPCMSLKSDPSQPNTLTTDHARFPKVAEPGGYNNFNLVVKRTEDYIACTSGNRAFPWRIVAFAAKDKDILNNQLVYLLAPETRLADTQWIKPGKVAWDWWNGLNISGVDFRSGLNTATYKYYIDFAARNGIEYVNLDEGWGDQFDLLKVRDSINMQELADYAKSRGVGLFLWCVWHTLDRQMPQALAQFEKWGIAGLKVDFLDRDDQLVVDFEERLLKEAAKHKLLVNFHGAYHPNGMERAYPNCINVEGVKGLEWDKIAGADGATPQTAVTIPFIRMFAGPMDYTPGAMSNYNQAEWRIIKKRPMSQGTRCQQLAMYVVYYAPLQMLADSPTAYMKEPQFTKFLAGIPTVWDKTLPLDSKVGEYVNVARKKGSTWYVAGMTNWTPRDQHIRFDFLDKGREYVAEIVSDGINADKVGSDYVMGKRDVHAGDELNLRMMPGGGYTVRLTPKDEKHDIVVFGDSRVQMAGDWNLRMNRTDVTNAGFGGFTTSHFIWLVDPYVIQRHPRLCFLEGGCNDIGAGIPLERIKRNFRSLVDSLMAHGIEVVLNTVTYPTEKDPKEQNFKTEMMDSVNTFLFSLAREKGLPCIDLNPLLTEGKRLKKEYALDNVHYTPAAYAIWVREMEKILKAKGI
;
A
#
# COMPACT_ATOMS: atom_id res chain seq x y z
N MET A 1 54.85 63.04 15.66
CA MET A 1 54.89 61.57 15.44
C MET A 1 53.90 60.74 16.27
N LYS A 2 53.20 61.27 17.29
CA LYS A 2 52.21 60.49 18.08
C LYS A 2 50.75 60.52 17.58
N LYS A 3 50.38 61.43 16.68
CA LYS A 3 49.00 61.53 16.13
C LYS A 3 48.75 60.70 14.86
N THR A 4 49.81 60.35 14.12
CA THR A 4 49.69 59.60 12.86
C THR A 4 49.58 58.08 13.06
N ILE A 5 50.08 57.56 14.19
CA ILE A 5 50.03 56.12 14.52
C ILE A 5 48.65 55.70 15.05
N VAL A 6 47.89 56.62 15.66
CA VAL A 6 46.54 56.32 16.19
C VAL A 6 45.50 56.22 15.07
N ILE A 7 45.65 56.98 13.98
CA ILE A 7 44.75 56.92 12.82
C ILE A 7 45.02 55.65 11.99
N ALA A 8 46.26 55.19 11.91
CA ALA A 8 46.60 53.92 11.25
C ALA A 8 46.09 52.68 12.02
N LEU A 9 46.04 52.72 13.36
CA LEU A 9 45.44 51.64 14.16
C LEU A 9 43.90 51.65 14.11
N LEU A 10 43.26 52.82 13.99
CA LEU A 10 41.80 52.92 13.84
C LEU A 10 41.29 52.49 12.46
N CYS A 11 42.11 52.60 11.40
CA CYS A 11 41.77 52.05 10.09
C CYS A 11 42.01 50.54 9.98
N TYR A 12 42.89 49.93 10.79
CA TYR A 12 43.08 48.47 10.82
C TYR A 12 41.99 47.74 11.61
N LEU A 13 41.29 48.43 12.53
CA LEU A 13 40.15 47.88 13.29
C LEU A 13 38.81 47.96 12.53
N TYR A 14 38.75 48.61 11.37
CA TYR A 14 37.54 48.71 10.53
C TYR A 14 37.55 47.78 9.30
N ALA A 15 38.57 46.93 9.16
CA ALA A 15 38.69 45.95 8.06
C ALA A 15 38.52 44.49 8.52
N MET A 16 37.80 44.24 9.62
CA MET A 16 37.18 42.93 9.82
C MET A 16 35.91 42.85 8.97
N SER A 17 36.11 42.66 7.66
CA SER A 17 35.09 42.06 6.81
C SER A 17 34.62 40.80 7.52
N SER A 18 33.35 40.73 7.92
CA SER A 18 32.78 39.49 8.44
C SER A 18 32.87 38.46 7.32
N ILE A 19 33.89 37.61 7.36
CA ILE A 19 33.97 36.45 6.48
C ILE A 19 32.70 35.64 6.78
N ALA A 20 31.84 35.50 5.79
CA ALA A 20 30.69 34.61 5.88
C ALA A 20 31.20 33.22 6.28
N ALA A 21 30.69 32.67 7.38
CA ALA A 21 31.11 31.35 7.81
C ALA A 21 30.43 30.32 6.89
N ASP A 22 31.25 29.60 6.10
CA ASP A 22 30.77 28.45 5.34
C ASP A 22 30.69 27.23 6.25
N TYR A 23 29.52 26.60 6.29
CA TYR A 23 29.28 25.37 7.04
C TYR A 23 29.23 24.20 6.07
N THR A 24 30.04 23.18 6.32
CA THR A 24 30.03 21.96 5.52
C THR A 24 29.18 20.88 6.17
N LEU A 25 28.49 20.08 5.37
CA LEU A 25 27.77 18.88 5.78
C LEU A 25 27.98 17.80 4.72
N ALA A 26 28.30 16.59 5.12
CA ALA A 26 28.48 15.46 4.21
C ALA A 26 27.68 14.25 4.70
N SER A 27 27.23 13.40 3.78
CA SER A 27 26.62 12.11 4.09
C SER A 27 27.62 11.18 4.79
N PRO A 28 27.15 10.14 5.50
CA PRO A 28 28.02 9.13 6.08
C PRO A 28 29.02 8.48 5.11
N ASP A 29 28.64 8.29 3.84
CA ASP A 29 29.53 7.77 2.79
C ASP A 29 30.32 8.84 2.03
N GLY A 30 30.11 10.12 2.35
CA GLY A 30 30.78 11.27 1.75
C GLY A 30 30.34 11.61 0.32
N LYS A 31 29.40 10.89 -0.29
CA LYS A 31 28.97 11.15 -1.67
C LYS A 31 28.11 12.39 -1.82
N VAL A 32 27.20 12.63 -0.87
CA VAL A 32 26.38 13.84 -0.83
C VAL A 32 27.06 14.84 0.07
N ARG A 33 27.34 16.05 -0.43
CA ARG A 33 27.94 17.12 0.37
C ARG A 33 27.30 18.46 0.07
N GLY A 34 26.94 19.17 1.13
CA GLY A 34 26.44 20.54 1.11
C GLY A 34 27.47 21.52 1.66
N VAL A 35 27.66 22.64 0.97
CA VAL A 35 28.37 23.83 1.48
C VAL A 35 27.32 24.92 1.70
N ILE A 36 27.11 25.30 2.95
CA ILE A 36 26.03 26.17 3.39
C ILE A 36 26.61 27.52 3.80
N SER A 37 26.14 28.59 3.17
CA SER A 37 26.57 29.96 3.48
C SER A 37 25.37 30.75 4.02
N VAL A 38 25.56 31.41 5.16
CA VAL A 38 24.50 32.17 5.86
C VAL A 38 25.01 33.56 6.21
N ALA A 39 24.77 34.51 5.31
CA ALA A 39 25.10 35.91 5.52
C ALA A 39 23.90 36.78 5.12
N GLN A 40 23.91 37.34 3.90
CA GLN A 40 22.77 38.10 3.38
C GLN A 40 21.59 37.19 3.05
N LYS A 41 21.88 36.01 2.51
CA LYS A 41 20.92 34.94 2.24
C LYS A 41 21.46 33.62 2.77
N THR A 42 20.56 32.67 2.98
CA THR A 42 20.89 31.26 3.23
C THR A 42 20.98 30.57 1.90
N GLU A 43 22.16 30.04 1.62
CA GLU A 43 22.49 29.40 0.36
C GLU A 43 23.08 28.01 0.63
N ILE A 44 22.89 27.09 -0.31
CA ILE A 44 23.57 25.81 -0.29
C ILE A 44 24.04 25.40 -1.68
N GLU A 45 25.32 25.05 -1.81
CA GLU A 45 25.83 24.33 -2.97
C GLU A 45 25.82 22.83 -2.66
N ILE A 46 25.22 22.02 -3.54
CA ILE A 46 25.05 20.58 -3.32
C ILE A 46 25.85 19.82 -4.36
N THR A 47 26.71 18.92 -3.87
CA THR A 47 27.52 18.03 -4.70
C THR A 47 27.13 16.58 -4.47
N TYR A 48 27.16 15.79 -5.53
CA TYR A 48 26.97 14.34 -5.50
C TYR A 48 28.11 13.66 -6.25
N GLY A 49 28.84 12.75 -5.58
CA GLY A 49 30.00 12.09 -6.17
C GLY A 49 31.13 13.06 -6.57
N GLY A 50 31.21 14.23 -5.94
CA GLY A 50 32.17 15.29 -6.25
C GLY A 50 31.75 16.25 -7.37
N VAL A 51 30.60 16.05 -8.02
CA VAL A 51 30.05 16.93 -9.06
C VAL A 51 29.00 17.86 -8.45
N SER A 52 29.10 19.16 -8.72
CA SER A 52 28.10 20.17 -8.36
C SER A 52 26.99 20.20 -9.43
N TYR A 53 25.82 19.66 -9.12
CA TYR A 53 24.69 19.59 -10.06
C TYR A 53 23.68 20.71 -9.85
N LEU A 54 23.53 21.19 -8.61
CA LEU A 54 22.64 22.27 -8.28
C LEU A 54 23.16 23.11 -7.12
N ARG A 55 22.76 24.37 -7.14
CA ARG A 55 22.88 25.33 -6.05
C ARG A 55 21.50 25.85 -5.69
N ILE A 56 21.29 26.16 -4.43
CA ILE A 56 20.11 26.87 -3.95
C ILE A 56 20.59 28.23 -3.44
N PRO A 57 20.52 29.30 -4.26
CA PRO A 57 21.01 30.63 -3.89
C PRO A 57 20.06 31.40 -2.96
N CYS A 58 18.88 30.85 -2.68
CA CYS A 58 17.92 31.48 -1.78
C CYS A 58 17.09 30.41 -1.10
N MET A 59 17.16 30.35 0.23
CA MET A 59 16.21 29.68 1.10
C MET A 59 15.65 30.70 2.08
N ALA A 60 14.43 31.19 1.82
CA ALA A 60 13.81 32.23 2.62
C ALA A 60 12.34 31.94 2.92
N MET A 61 11.88 32.39 4.08
CA MET A 61 10.48 32.30 4.48
C MET A 61 10.02 33.64 5.05
N GLY A 62 9.14 34.32 4.33
CA GLY A 62 8.54 35.58 4.75
C GLY A 62 7.48 35.34 5.83
N THR A 63 7.63 35.93 7.01
CA THR A 63 6.63 35.82 8.09
C THR A 63 6.04 37.17 8.49
N SER A 64 5.02 37.18 9.34
CA SER A 64 4.49 38.42 9.94
C SER A 64 5.47 39.11 10.90
N GLN A 65 6.54 38.44 11.34
CA GLN A 65 7.52 38.99 12.28
C GLN A 65 8.83 39.40 11.61
N GLU A 66 9.39 38.53 10.76
CA GLU A 66 10.65 38.75 10.02
C GLU A 66 10.75 37.81 8.80
N VAL A 67 11.76 38.00 7.96
CA VAL A 67 12.10 37.05 6.88
C VAL A 67 13.17 36.09 7.42
N LEU A 68 12.82 34.80 7.53
CA LEU A 68 13.78 33.77 7.91
C LEU A 68 14.70 33.47 6.73
N GLY A 69 15.97 33.21 7.00
CA GLY A 69 16.94 32.87 5.96
C GLY A 69 17.58 34.06 5.25
N GLU A 70 17.19 35.29 5.56
CA GLU A 70 17.86 36.53 5.14
C GLU A 70 18.53 37.24 6.32
N ASN A 71 19.65 37.92 6.06
CA ASN A 71 20.46 38.64 7.06
C ASN A 71 20.74 37.80 8.32
N VAL A 72 21.07 36.53 8.09
CA VAL A 72 21.15 35.49 9.13
C VAL A 72 22.29 35.77 10.08
N LYS A 73 22.01 35.69 11.38
CA LYS A 73 23.01 35.76 12.44
C LYS A 73 22.97 34.47 13.25
N VAL A 74 23.88 33.54 12.93
CA VAL A 74 24.03 32.29 13.66
C VAL A 74 24.57 32.58 15.06
N ARG A 75 23.87 32.08 16.08
CA ARG A 75 24.23 32.16 17.50
C ARG A 75 24.96 30.91 17.97
N ASN A 76 24.52 29.76 17.47
CA ASN A 76 25.03 28.46 17.88
C ASN A 76 24.90 27.47 16.72
N THR A 77 25.77 26.47 16.72
CA THR A 77 25.79 25.40 15.73
C THR A 77 25.80 24.07 16.45
N VAL A 78 24.82 23.21 16.15
CA VAL A 78 24.72 21.87 16.72
C VAL A 78 24.94 20.85 15.61
N ARG A 79 25.79 19.86 15.88
CA ARG A 79 26.07 18.76 14.95
C ARG A 79 25.92 17.44 15.68
N HIS A 80 25.36 16.46 14.99
CA HIS A 80 25.36 15.08 15.45
C HIS A 80 25.19 14.13 14.27
N SER A 81 25.43 12.84 14.51
CA SER A 81 25.23 11.78 13.54
C SER A 81 24.24 10.78 14.10
N VAL A 82 23.35 10.28 13.25
CA VAL A 82 22.40 9.22 13.59
C VAL A 82 22.71 8.00 12.75
N ARG A 83 22.70 6.84 13.41
CA ARG A 83 22.74 5.53 12.77
C ARG A 83 21.82 4.60 13.55
N ARG A 84 20.69 4.24 12.96
CA ARG A 84 19.71 3.32 13.55
C ARG A 84 18.97 2.53 12.46
N THR A 85 18.06 1.67 12.88
CA THR A 85 17.14 0.97 12.00
C THR A 85 15.71 1.41 12.33
N VAL A 86 14.93 1.70 11.30
CA VAL A 86 13.50 2.03 11.39
C VAL A 86 12.69 0.84 10.87
N SER A 87 11.74 0.37 11.66
CA SER A 87 10.81 -0.69 11.25
C SER A 87 9.43 -0.08 10.97
N PRO A 88 9.04 0.09 9.69
CA PRO A 88 7.73 0.59 9.36
C PRO A 88 6.66 -0.47 9.69
N LEU A 89 5.44 -0.03 10.02
CA LEU A 89 4.31 -0.94 10.29
C LEU A 89 3.97 -1.80 9.07
N TYR A 90 4.02 -1.18 7.90
CA TYR A 90 3.93 -1.80 6.59
C TYR A 90 4.81 -1.02 5.62
N GLY A 91 5.20 -1.65 4.51
CA GLY A 91 6.01 -0.97 3.51
C GLY A 91 6.59 -1.91 2.48
N ILE A 92 7.57 -1.39 1.75
CA ILE A 92 8.37 -2.13 0.78
C ILE A 92 9.59 -2.84 1.41
N ASN A 93 9.89 -2.53 2.67
CA ASN A 93 10.90 -3.19 3.49
C ASN A 93 10.40 -3.24 4.95
N ALA A 94 10.66 -4.33 5.66
CA ALA A 94 10.35 -4.44 7.11
C ALA A 94 11.40 -3.74 8.00
N SER A 95 12.54 -3.38 7.42
CA SER A 95 13.66 -2.73 8.12
C SER A 95 14.38 -1.78 7.18
N ILE A 96 14.44 -0.50 7.56
CA ILE A 96 15.05 0.58 6.80
C ILE A 96 16.27 1.09 7.59
N PRO A 97 17.49 1.03 7.04
CA PRO A 97 18.64 1.66 7.68
C PRO A 97 18.49 3.19 7.61
N GLU A 98 18.55 3.86 8.76
CA GLU A 98 18.56 5.31 8.85
C GLU A 98 19.95 5.77 9.26
N SER A 99 20.66 6.44 8.36
CA SER A 99 22.01 6.95 8.62
C SER A 99 22.19 8.34 8.01
N TYR A 100 22.41 9.35 8.85
CA TYR A 100 22.65 10.73 8.39
C TYR A 100 23.57 11.51 9.33
N ASN A 101 24.16 12.57 8.80
CA ASN A 101 24.77 13.63 9.58
C ASN A 101 23.83 14.84 9.61
N GLU A 102 23.70 15.50 10.76
CA GLU A 102 22.86 16.69 10.95
C GLU A 102 23.69 17.92 11.28
N LEU A 103 23.25 19.05 10.76
CA LEU A 103 23.73 20.39 11.10
C LEU A 103 22.51 21.27 11.40
N GLN A 104 22.40 21.75 12.63
CA GLN A 104 21.43 22.75 13.03
C GLN A 104 22.14 24.08 13.29
N LEU A 105 21.67 25.13 12.61
CA LEU A 105 22.11 26.50 12.81
C LEU A 105 21.04 27.23 13.63
N ASP A 106 21.35 27.57 14.87
CA ASP A 106 20.45 28.35 15.72
C ASP A 106 20.67 29.84 15.44
N CYS A 107 19.63 30.52 14.98
CA CYS A 107 19.70 31.89 14.50
C CYS A 107 19.16 32.88 15.55
N LYS A 108 19.67 34.13 15.50
CA LYS A 108 18.97 35.26 16.11
C LYS A 108 17.58 35.37 15.48
N GLY A 109 16.57 35.67 16.29
CA GLY A 109 15.16 35.68 15.85
C GLY A 109 14.34 34.48 16.36
N ASN A 110 14.94 33.63 17.21
CA ASN A 110 14.30 32.44 17.80
C ASN A 110 13.82 31.46 16.72
N TYR A 111 14.68 31.17 15.76
CA TYR A 111 14.48 30.12 14.77
C TYR A 111 15.81 29.39 14.51
N SER A 112 15.72 28.21 13.91
CA SER A 112 16.86 27.43 13.47
C SER A 112 16.64 26.94 12.04
N ILE A 113 17.74 26.68 11.33
CA ILE A 113 17.72 25.96 10.05
C ILE A 113 18.42 24.61 10.29
N VAL A 114 17.71 23.52 10.04
CA VAL A 114 18.20 22.17 10.26
C VAL A 114 18.45 21.51 8.92
N PHE A 115 19.65 20.96 8.72
CA PHE A 115 20.07 20.23 7.53
C PHE A 115 20.43 18.80 7.90
N ARG A 116 20.04 17.84 7.06
CA ARG A 116 20.45 16.43 7.16
C ARG A 116 21.03 15.95 5.85
N ALA A 117 22.18 15.29 5.89
CA ALA A 117 22.77 14.60 4.74
C ALA A 117 22.71 13.09 4.97
N TYR A 118 21.87 12.44 4.17
CA TYR A 118 21.77 10.99 3.99
C TYR A 118 22.64 10.58 2.79
N ASN A 119 22.95 9.30 2.64
CA ASN A 119 23.66 8.82 1.45
C ASN A 119 22.83 9.02 0.18
N GLU A 120 21.50 9.02 0.33
CA GLU A 120 20.50 9.16 -0.72
C GLU A 120 20.13 10.62 -1.02
N GLY A 121 20.58 11.60 -0.24
CA GLY A 121 20.19 13.00 -0.44
C GLY A 121 20.46 13.94 0.71
N ILE A 122 20.17 15.22 0.49
CA ILE A 122 20.21 16.26 1.50
C ILE A 122 18.82 16.87 1.67
N ALA A 123 18.46 17.16 2.92
CA ALA A 123 17.18 17.79 3.25
C ALA A 123 17.37 18.90 4.28
N TRP A 124 16.49 19.89 4.25
CA TRP A 124 16.48 20.97 5.24
C TRP A 124 15.07 21.39 5.64
N ARG A 125 14.97 22.11 6.77
CA ARG A 125 13.74 22.78 7.22
C ARG A 125 14.02 23.94 8.16
N PHE A 126 13.05 24.84 8.27
CA PHE A 126 12.99 25.85 9.32
C PHE A 126 12.33 25.28 10.59
N VAL A 127 12.82 25.69 11.75
CA VAL A 127 12.21 25.42 13.06
C VAL A 127 12.06 26.75 13.80
N THR A 128 10.88 27.07 14.30
CA THR A 128 10.58 28.36 14.92
C THR A 128 10.15 28.22 16.38
N ARG A 129 10.46 29.25 17.18
CA ARG A 129 10.00 29.46 18.56
C ARG A 129 9.47 30.89 18.71
N LYS A 130 8.45 31.20 17.92
CA LYS A 130 7.91 32.55 17.66
C LYS A 130 6.55 32.82 18.32
N GLY A 131 6.14 31.96 19.26
CA GLY A 131 4.92 32.13 20.03
C GLY A 131 3.73 31.34 19.46
N LYS A 132 2.51 31.72 19.88
CA LYS A 132 1.29 30.94 19.61
C LYS A 132 0.76 31.05 18.18
N SER A 133 1.07 32.13 17.46
CA SER A 133 0.59 32.35 16.10
C SER A 133 1.68 33.02 15.26
N LEU A 134 1.80 32.58 14.02
CA LEU A 134 2.71 33.08 13.01
C LEU A 134 2.00 33.00 11.65
N ILE A 135 1.95 34.12 10.94
CA ILE A 135 1.51 34.16 9.54
C ILE A 135 2.75 33.98 8.67
N VAL A 136 2.70 33.04 7.73
CA VAL A 136 3.72 32.83 6.71
C VAL A 136 3.19 33.38 5.39
N LYS A 137 3.81 34.45 4.91
CA LYS A 137 3.40 35.18 3.71
C LYS A 137 3.79 34.43 2.44
N ASP A 138 4.99 33.86 2.43
CA ASP A 138 5.56 33.13 1.30
C ASP A 138 6.79 32.31 1.77
N GLU A 139 7.17 31.34 0.94
CA GLU A 139 8.41 30.59 1.06
C GLU A 139 9.08 30.53 -0.32
N LYS A 140 10.31 31.03 -0.39
CA LYS A 140 11.08 31.11 -1.63
C LYS A 140 12.31 30.21 -1.57
N ILE A 141 12.33 29.22 -2.46
CA ILE A 141 13.45 28.33 -2.72
C ILE A 141 13.72 28.33 -4.22
N ASP A 142 14.92 28.72 -4.62
CA ASP A 142 15.35 28.69 -6.02
C ASP A 142 16.29 27.50 -6.21
N TYR A 143 15.88 26.48 -6.98
CA TYR A 143 16.72 25.35 -7.37
C TYR A 143 17.42 25.69 -8.68
N GLN A 144 18.63 26.21 -8.60
CA GLN A 144 19.44 26.59 -9.75
C GLN A 144 20.33 25.42 -10.16
N PHE A 145 20.00 24.80 -11.29
CA PHE A 145 20.76 23.69 -11.85
C PHE A 145 21.97 24.20 -12.65
N LYS A 146 23.03 23.39 -12.68
CA LYS A 146 24.25 23.70 -13.43
C LYS A 146 23.98 23.85 -14.93
N ASP A 147 23.17 22.96 -15.50
CA ASP A 147 22.82 22.95 -16.93
C ASP A 147 21.30 22.85 -17.12
N ASN A 148 20.85 22.97 -18.39
CA ASN A 148 19.45 22.88 -18.75
C ASN A 148 18.99 21.42 -18.89
N TYR A 149 18.88 20.76 -17.75
CA TYR A 149 18.51 19.35 -17.67
C TYR A 149 17.07 19.07 -18.10
N THR A 150 16.81 17.80 -18.38
CA THR A 150 15.45 17.32 -18.65
C THR A 150 14.72 17.10 -17.33
N ALA A 151 13.50 17.60 -17.22
CA ALA A 151 12.64 17.48 -16.06
C ALA A 151 11.30 16.81 -16.43
N TYR A 152 10.80 16.00 -15.51
CA TYR A 152 9.47 15.38 -15.58
C TYR A 152 8.54 16.20 -14.69
N PHE A 153 7.71 17.04 -15.32
CA PHE A 153 6.77 17.92 -14.65
C PHE A 153 5.39 17.28 -14.58
N HIS A 154 4.72 17.39 -13.44
CA HIS A 154 3.34 16.95 -13.25
C HIS A 154 2.41 18.17 -13.33
N PRO A 155 1.81 18.48 -14.51
CA PRO A 155 1.21 19.77 -14.79
C PRO A 155 -0.13 20.05 -14.09
N LEU A 156 -0.66 19.09 -13.33
CA LEU A 156 -1.87 19.21 -12.52
C LEU A 156 -1.56 18.82 -11.06
N LEU A 157 -2.56 18.96 -10.18
CA LEU A 157 -2.38 18.66 -8.76
C LEU A 157 -2.35 17.15 -8.46
N SER A 158 -3.45 16.45 -8.79
CA SER A 158 -3.68 15.03 -8.43
C SER A 158 -3.34 14.09 -9.60
N GLU A 159 -4.13 14.15 -10.69
CA GLU A 159 -4.01 13.17 -11.78
C GLU A 159 -3.60 13.81 -13.11
N SER A 160 -2.38 13.53 -13.56
CA SER A 160 -1.94 13.80 -14.92
C SER A 160 -0.77 12.93 -15.34
N ASP A 161 -0.51 12.88 -16.65
CA ASP A 161 0.76 12.33 -17.12
C ASP A 161 1.91 13.32 -16.88
N TYR A 162 3.10 12.78 -16.65
CA TYR A 162 4.30 13.60 -16.57
C TYR A 162 4.65 14.18 -17.95
N ARG A 163 4.74 15.49 -18.03
CA ARG A 163 5.28 16.22 -19.19
C ARG A 163 6.80 16.25 -19.09
N ILE A 164 7.47 15.73 -20.10
CA ILE A 164 8.93 15.83 -20.25
C ILE A 164 9.24 17.19 -20.87
N GLN A 165 10.07 17.98 -20.19
CA GLN A 165 10.46 19.32 -20.63
C GLN A 165 11.89 19.66 -20.18
N LYS A 166 12.40 20.82 -20.59
CA LYS A 166 13.62 21.38 -20.00
C LYS A 166 13.30 22.20 -18.75
N VAL A 167 14.27 22.28 -17.84
CA VAL A 167 14.17 23.11 -16.61
C VAL A 167 13.87 24.58 -16.95
N SER A 168 14.42 25.10 -18.05
CA SER A 168 14.19 26.47 -18.49
C SER A 168 12.81 26.75 -19.10
N ASP A 169 12.00 25.72 -19.36
CA ASP A 169 10.77 25.86 -20.16
C ASP A 169 9.66 26.52 -19.33
N SER A 170 9.63 27.86 -19.34
CA SER A 170 8.64 28.68 -18.62
C SER A 170 7.43 29.08 -19.48
N GLY A 171 7.50 28.89 -20.80
CA GLY A 171 6.44 29.26 -21.75
C GLY A 171 5.30 28.24 -21.90
N GLN A 172 5.31 27.15 -21.13
CA GLN A 172 4.26 26.12 -21.19
C GLN A 172 2.94 26.68 -20.65
N LYS A 173 1.81 26.22 -21.23
CA LYS A 173 0.45 26.65 -20.81
C LYS A 173 0.25 26.58 -19.29
N TYR A 174 0.77 25.51 -18.69
CA TYR A 174 0.86 25.32 -17.24
C TYR A 174 2.34 25.31 -16.86
N ASN A 175 2.88 26.46 -16.45
CA ASN A 175 4.21 26.56 -15.83
C ASN A 175 4.09 26.26 -14.33
N TYR A 176 3.75 25.00 -14.04
CA TYR A 176 3.47 24.48 -12.71
C TYR A 176 3.80 22.99 -12.72
N SER A 177 4.34 22.50 -11.61
CA SER A 177 4.46 21.09 -11.29
C SER A 177 4.09 20.85 -9.84
N SER A 178 3.17 19.93 -9.57
CA SER A 178 3.11 19.30 -8.25
C SER A 178 4.31 18.36 -8.06
N MET A 179 4.47 17.82 -6.86
CA MET A 179 5.63 16.99 -6.50
C MET A 179 5.33 15.50 -6.64
N PRO A 180 6.36 14.62 -6.71
CA PRO A 180 7.78 14.92 -6.89
C PRO A 180 8.13 15.37 -8.30
N VAL A 181 9.26 16.07 -8.43
CA VAL A 181 9.87 16.39 -9.73
C VAL A 181 11.16 15.61 -9.90
N LEU A 182 11.25 14.84 -11.00
CA LEU A 182 12.48 14.17 -11.40
C LEU A 182 13.23 15.01 -12.44
N VAL A 183 14.50 15.28 -12.18
CA VAL A 183 15.43 15.92 -13.12
C VAL A 183 16.52 14.91 -13.49
N LYS A 184 16.70 14.68 -14.79
CA LYS A 184 17.71 13.77 -15.34
C LYS A 184 18.87 14.56 -15.91
N THR A 185 20.07 14.30 -15.38
CA THR A 185 21.32 14.89 -15.87
C THR A 185 21.86 14.11 -17.07
N ASP A 186 22.74 14.75 -17.84
CA ASP A 186 23.29 14.15 -19.08
C ASP A 186 24.21 12.94 -18.80
N ASP A 187 24.78 12.86 -17.60
CA ASP A 187 25.62 11.74 -17.14
C ASP A 187 24.83 10.61 -16.45
N GLY A 188 23.49 10.70 -16.44
CA GLY A 188 22.59 9.63 -16.00
C GLY A 188 22.23 9.64 -14.51
N VAL A 189 22.74 10.59 -13.73
CA VAL A 189 22.30 10.79 -12.34
C VAL A 189 20.87 11.34 -12.33
N ASN A 190 20.07 10.83 -11.40
CA ASN A 190 18.71 11.30 -11.17
C ASN A 190 18.70 12.21 -9.93
N ILE A 191 18.05 13.37 -10.05
CA ILE A 191 17.81 14.32 -8.96
C ILE A 191 16.30 14.37 -8.73
N LEU A 192 15.85 14.02 -7.53
CA LEU A 192 14.44 14.06 -7.15
C LEU A 192 14.21 15.20 -6.16
N LEU A 193 13.33 16.13 -6.51
CA LEU A 193 12.87 17.19 -5.64
C LEU A 193 11.53 16.80 -5.02
N HIS A 194 11.44 16.90 -3.69
CA HIS A 194 10.22 16.58 -2.95
C HIS A 194 10.15 17.27 -1.59
N GLU A 195 9.14 16.94 -0.80
CA GLU A 195 8.96 17.37 0.58
C GLU A 195 8.53 16.20 1.50
N SER A 196 8.68 16.38 2.80
CA SER A 196 8.20 15.38 3.79
C SER A 196 7.75 16.04 5.10
N GLY A 197 6.75 15.45 5.74
CA GLY A 197 6.18 15.95 6.99
C GLY A 197 5.39 17.24 6.81
N VAL A 198 4.61 17.33 5.73
CA VAL A 198 3.72 18.46 5.48
C VAL A 198 2.47 18.30 6.34
N MET A 199 2.32 19.16 7.32
CA MET A 199 1.20 19.19 8.27
C MET A 199 0.88 20.63 8.57
N ASP A 200 -0.39 21.04 8.61
CA ASP A 200 -0.80 22.42 8.90
C ASP A 200 0.06 23.46 8.12
N TYR A 201 0.32 23.18 6.83
CA TYR A 201 1.12 24.01 5.91
C TYR A 201 0.80 23.59 4.47
N PRO A 202 0.73 24.49 3.46
CA PRO A 202 0.44 24.10 2.09
C PRO A 202 1.57 23.26 1.47
N CYS A 203 1.23 22.36 0.57
CA CYS A 203 2.21 21.61 -0.22
C CYS A 203 3.02 22.56 -1.11
N MET A 204 4.23 22.16 -1.42
CA MET A 204 5.12 22.86 -2.34
C MET A 204 4.85 22.44 -3.77
N SER A 205 4.86 23.40 -4.69
CA SER A 205 4.90 23.18 -6.14
C SER A 205 6.11 23.89 -6.74
N LEU A 206 6.50 23.53 -7.97
CA LEU A 206 7.60 24.18 -8.69
C LEU A 206 7.13 24.80 -10.00
N LYS A 207 7.82 25.87 -10.42
CA LYS A 207 7.69 26.44 -11.75
C LYS A 207 9.06 26.81 -12.31
N SER A 208 9.21 26.78 -13.62
CA SER A 208 10.40 27.28 -14.31
C SER A 208 10.46 28.80 -14.15
N ASP A 209 11.57 29.35 -13.67
CA ASP A 209 11.77 30.79 -13.51
C ASP A 209 12.17 31.42 -14.86
N PRO A 210 11.37 32.32 -15.45
CA PRO A 210 11.73 32.98 -16.72
C PRO A 210 12.85 34.01 -16.56
N SER A 211 13.14 34.45 -15.33
CA SER A 211 14.12 35.50 -15.04
C SER A 211 15.52 34.96 -14.73
N GLN A 212 15.62 33.66 -14.41
CA GLN A 212 16.88 33.00 -14.05
C GLN A 212 17.09 31.75 -14.90
N PRO A 213 18.28 31.59 -15.52
CA PRO A 213 18.57 30.41 -16.32
C PRO A 213 18.54 29.14 -15.46
N ASN A 214 18.03 28.05 -16.03
CA ASN A 214 18.06 26.71 -15.46
C ASN A 214 17.56 26.65 -14.00
N THR A 215 16.55 27.44 -13.67
CA THR A 215 16.08 27.57 -12.28
C THR A 215 14.62 27.14 -12.16
N LEU A 216 14.34 26.25 -11.21
CA LEU A 216 12.99 26.01 -10.72
C LEU A 216 12.79 26.77 -9.42
N THR A 217 11.70 27.53 -9.31
CA THR A 217 11.38 28.28 -8.08
C THR A 217 10.08 27.77 -7.48
N THR A 218 9.96 27.87 -6.16
CA THR A 218 8.78 27.39 -5.44
C THR A 218 7.54 28.22 -5.68
N ASP A 219 6.39 27.55 -5.59
CA ASP A 219 5.08 28.17 -5.47
C ASP A 219 4.22 27.39 -4.47
N HIS A 220 3.27 28.07 -3.84
CA HIS A 220 2.38 27.50 -2.83
C HIS A 220 0.97 28.07 -3.00
N ALA A 221 -0.03 27.23 -2.78
CA ALA A 221 -1.41 27.69 -2.72
C ALA A 221 -1.57 28.73 -1.59
N ARG A 222 -2.27 29.83 -1.89
CA ARG A 222 -2.60 30.87 -0.89
C ARG A 222 -3.66 30.35 0.05
N PHE A 223 -3.64 30.83 1.30
CA PHE A 223 -4.62 30.44 2.31
C PHE A 223 -6.05 30.80 1.86
N PRO A 224 -7.00 29.86 1.80
CA PRO A 224 -8.35 30.16 1.35
C PRO A 224 -9.12 31.02 2.37
N LYS A 225 -9.66 32.13 1.90
CA LYS A 225 -10.55 33.01 2.68
C LYS A 225 -12.01 32.59 2.54
N VAL A 226 -12.40 32.22 1.32
CA VAL A 226 -13.73 31.71 1.00
C VAL A 226 -13.59 30.55 0.02
N ALA A 227 -14.18 29.42 0.40
CA ALA A 227 -14.37 28.27 -0.46
C ALA A 227 -15.85 27.85 -0.41
N GLU A 228 -16.41 27.48 -1.55
CA GLU A 228 -17.83 27.14 -1.70
C GLU A 228 -17.97 25.82 -2.47
N PRO A 229 -19.03 25.02 -2.21
CA PRO A 229 -19.31 23.82 -2.99
C PRO A 229 -19.34 24.11 -4.51
N GLY A 230 -18.68 23.26 -5.29
CA GLY A 230 -18.57 23.38 -6.73
C GLY A 230 -17.80 22.20 -7.34
N GLY A 231 -17.28 22.38 -8.54
CA GLY A 231 -16.56 21.31 -9.25
C GLY A 231 -17.50 20.19 -9.70
N TYR A 232 -17.01 18.95 -9.72
CA TYR A 232 -17.80 17.80 -10.18
C TYR A 232 -18.93 17.51 -9.17
N ASN A 233 -20.19 17.56 -9.62
CA ASN A 233 -21.38 17.30 -8.80
C ASN A 233 -21.45 18.06 -7.45
N ASN A 234 -20.77 19.21 -7.32
CA ASN A 234 -20.58 19.94 -6.06
C ASN A 234 -19.81 19.16 -4.96
N PHE A 235 -19.03 18.16 -5.34
CA PHE A 235 -18.20 17.37 -4.42
C PHE A 235 -16.93 18.10 -3.98
N ASN A 236 -16.49 19.12 -4.71
CA ASN A 236 -15.33 19.92 -4.33
C ASN A 236 -15.73 21.18 -3.55
N LEU A 237 -14.79 21.75 -2.80
CA LEU A 237 -14.88 23.14 -2.33
C LEU A 237 -13.94 24.02 -3.15
N VAL A 238 -14.51 24.82 -4.06
CA VAL A 238 -13.77 25.69 -4.97
C VAL A 238 -13.42 26.99 -4.27
N VAL A 239 -12.12 27.31 -4.21
CA VAL A 239 -11.62 28.56 -3.63
C VAL A 239 -12.06 29.74 -4.49
N LYS A 240 -12.80 30.69 -3.91
CA LYS A 240 -13.28 31.91 -4.58
C LYS A 240 -12.40 33.11 -4.27
N ARG A 241 -11.84 33.14 -3.06
CA ARG A 241 -10.95 34.20 -2.56
C ARG A 241 -9.93 33.61 -1.61
N THR A 242 -8.74 34.17 -1.66
CA THR A 242 -7.62 33.81 -0.78
C THR A 242 -7.25 35.00 0.09
N GLU A 243 -6.53 34.74 1.16
CA GLU A 243 -5.75 35.77 1.84
C GLU A 243 -4.45 36.07 1.07
N ASP A 244 -3.67 37.06 1.53
CA ASP A 244 -2.38 37.47 0.95
C ASP A 244 -1.19 36.66 1.50
N TYR A 245 -1.45 35.62 2.29
CA TYR A 245 -0.47 34.73 2.89
C TYR A 245 -0.75 33.26 2.53
N ILE A 246 0.23 32.38 2.76
CA ILE A 246 0.12 30.95 2.43
C ILE A 246 -0.25 30.10 3.64
N ALA A 247 0.10 30.53 4.86
CA ALA A 247 -0.27 29.81 6.08
C ALA A 247 -0.47 30.72 7.31
N CYS A 248 -1.37 30.30 8.21
CA CYS A 248 -1.50 30.82 9.57
C CYS A 248 -1.41 29.64 10.54
N THR A 249 -0.36 29.61 11.38
CA THR A 249 0.01 28.42 12.17
C THR A 249 0.50 28.81 13.56
N SER A 250 0.67 27.83 14.47
CA SER A 250 1.59 27.97 15.61
C SER A 250 2.97 28.46 15.17
N GLY A 251 3.53 29.43 15.90
CA GLY A 251 4.90 29.91 15.71
C GLY A 251 5.96 29.05 16.40
N ASN A 252 5.55 28.02 17.15
CA ASN A 252 6.44 27.09 17.84
C ASN A 252 6.35 25.70 17.16
N ARG A 253 7.09 25.48 16.08
CA ARG A 253 6.99 24.26 15.28
C ARG A 253 8.19 24.02 14.39
N ALA A 254 8.27 22.82 13.81
CA ALA A 254 9.06 22.55 12.62
C ALA A 254 8.18 22.73 11.37
N PHE A 255 8.77 23.28 10.31
CA PHE A 255 8.17 23.33 8.97
C PHE A 255 8.54 22.07 8.18
N PRO A 256 7.88 21.81 7.03
CA PRO A 256 8.14 20.61 6.23
C PRO A 256 9.60 20.52 5.81
N TRP A 257 10.09 19.29 5.67
CA TRP A 257 11.38 19.04 5.04
C TRP A 257 11.30 19.33 3.54
N ARG A 258 12.33 19.97 3.01
CA ARG A 258 12.60 20.13 1.58
C ARG A 258 13.70 19.16 1.21
N ILE A 259 13.50 18.36 0.16
CA ILE A 259 14.33 17.20 -0.16
C ILE A 259 14.97 17.39 -1.53
N VAL A 260 16.28 17.18 -1.58
CA VAL A 260 17.04 16.93 -2.82
C VAL A 260 17.64 15.54 -2.70
N ALA A 261 17.01 14.56 -3.33
CA ALA A 261 17.48 13.18 -3.35
C ALA A 261 18.25 12.88 -4.64
N PHE A 262 19.22 11.97 -4.55
CA PHE A 262 20.03 11.51 -5.67
C PHE A 262 19.88 10.00 -5.86
N ALA A 263 19.92 9.57 -7.11
CA ALA A 263 20.04 8.17 -7.48
C ALA A 263 21.04 8.05 -8.63
N ALA A 264 22.07 7.21 -8.46
CA ALA A 264 23.10 7.02 -9.49
C ALA A 264 22.55 6.35 -10.74
N LYS A 265 21.55 5.48 -10.58
CA LYS A 265 20.82 4.80 -11.67
C LYS A 265 19.32 4.86 -11.40
N ASP A 266 18.54 4.77 -12.47
CA ASP A 266 17.06 4.79 -12.41
C ASP A 266 16.49 3.77 -11.41
N LYS A 267 17.03 2.55 -11.40
CA LYS A 267 16.59 1.51 -10.46
C LYS A 267 16.78 1.88 -8.99
N ASP A 268 17.76 2.72 -8.65
CA ASP A 268 18.08 3.04 -7.26
C ASP A 268 16.97 3.89 -6.62
N ILE A 269 16.13 4.54 -7.44
CA ILE A 269 14.94 5.28 -6.98
C ILE A 269 13.91 4.34 -6.36
N LEU A 270 13.75 3.12 -6.91
CA LEU A 270 12.68 2.17 -6.56
C LEU A 270 12.78 1.64 -5.12
N ASN A 271 13.90 1.89 -4.44
CA ASN A 271 14.10 1.54 -3.02
C ASN A 271 14.62 2.73 -2.19
N ASN A 272 14.54 3.95 -2.72
CA ASN A 272 14.90 5.16 -1.97
C ASN A 272 13.74 5.54 -1.05
N GLN A 273 13.92 5.42 0.28
CA GLN A 273 12.89 5.67 1.29
C GLN A 273 13.11 6.98 2.06
N LEU A 274 13.85 7.94 1.49
CA LEU A 274 14.19 9.20 2.15
C LEU A 274 12.96 10.00 2.59
N VAL A 275 11.88 10.00 1.79
CA VAL A 275 10.61 10.69 2.13
C VAL A 275 10.02 10.13 3.42
N TYR A 276 9.96 8.80 3.56
CA TYR A 276 9.50 8.12 4.77
C TYR A 276 10.42 8.37 5.97
N LEU A 277 11.75 8.32 5.77
CA LEU A 277 12.75 8.53 6.84
C LEU A 277 12.74 9.95 7.43
N LEU A 278 12.40 10.95 6.62
CA LEU A 278 12.27 12.35 7.08
C LEU A 278 10.91 12.64 7.73
N ALA A 279 9.91 11.82 7.46
CA ALA A 279 8.57 12.01 8.00
C ALA A 279 8.54 11.84 9.53
N PRO A 280 7.63 12.52 10.24
CA PRO A 280 7.52 12.36 11.68
C PRO A 280 7.21 10.93 12.11
N GLU A 281 7.73 10.54 13.27
CA GLU A 281 7.41 9.25 13.88
C GLU A 281 5.92 9.13 14.19
N THR A 282 5.45 7.90 14.35
CA THR A 282 4.03 7.63 14.55
C THR A 282 3.48 8.38 15.76
N ARG A 283 2.30 8.96 15.59
CA ARG A 283 1.54 9.67 16.61
C ARG A 283 0.38 8.84 17.17
N LEU A 284 0.25 7.59 16.71
CA LEU A 284 -0.74 6.65 17.20
C LEU A 284 -0.14 5.77 18.30
N ALA A 285 -0.85 5.63 19.41
CA ALA A 285 -0.42 4.76 20.52
C ALA A 285 -0.72 3.28 20.27
N ASP A 286 -1.81 2.96 19.56
CA ASP A 286 -2.20 1.60 19.17
C ASP A 286 -2.33 1.50 17.65
N THR A 287 -1.53 0.60 17.06
CA THR A 287 -1.47 0.33 15.63
C THR A 287 -1.80 -1.11 15.26
N GLN A 288 -2.12 -1.99 16.23
CA GLN A 288 -2.30 -3.43 15.97
C GLN A 288 -3.53 -3.75 15.10
N TRP A 289 -4.51 -2.85 15.08
CA TRP A 289 -5.73 -2.97 14.30
C TRP A 289 -5.53 -2.63 12.81
N ILE A 290 -4.43 -1.95 12.46
CA ILE A 290 -4.17 -1.48 11.10
C ILE A 290 -3.70 -2.65 10.24
N LYS A 291 -4.51 -3.01 9.25
CA LYS A 291 -4.29 -4.18 8.41
C LYS A 291 -4.26 -3.81 6.92
N PRO A 292 -3.09 -3.84 6.27
CA PRO A 292 -2.98 -3.84 4.82
C PRO A 292 -3.77 -5.00 4.20
N GLY A 293 -4.14 -4.88 2.92
CA GLY A 293 -4.88 -5.92 2.23
C GLY A 293 -5.32 -5.50 0.84
N LYS A 294 -6.16 -6.32 0.22
CA LYS A 294 -6.73 -6.08 -1.10
C LYS A 294 -8.22 -5.80 -1.01
N VAL A 295 -8.74 -5.14 -2.03
CA VAL A 295 -10.14 -4.75 -2.11
C VAL A 295 -10.76 -5.32 -3.37
N ALA A 296 -11.85 -6.08 -3.25
CA ALA A 296 -12.71 -6.34 -4.40
C ALA A 296 -13.51 -5.07 -4.71
N TRP A 297 -13.08 -4.32 -5.73
CA TRP A 297 -13.57 -2.97 -5.98
C TRP A 297 -14.82 -2.99 -6.88
N ASP A 298 -15.78 -2.13 -6.57
CA ASP A 298 -17.11 -2.09 -7.15
C ASP A 298 -17.26 -1.05 -8.27
N TRP A 299 -16.62 0.12 -8.12
CA TRP A 299 -16.84 1.28 -8.98
C TRP A 299 -16.32 1.08 -10.40
N TRP A 300 -15.12 0.54 -10.56
CA TRP A 300 -14.45 0.52 -11.88
C TRP A 300 -15.18 -0.35 -12.91
N ASN A 301 -15.66 -1.50 -12.48
CA ASN A 301 -16.46 -2.39 -13.34
C ASN A 301 -17.95 -2.02 -13.37
N GLY A 302 -18.35 -0.92 -12.73
CA GLY A 302 -19.72 -0.40 -12.74
C GLY A 302 -20.74 -1.35 -12.12
N LEU A 303 -20.32 -2.20 -11.17
CA LEU A 303 -21.13 -3.26 -10.56
C LEU A 303 -21.76 -4.23 -11.58
N ASN A 304 -21.18 -4.36 -12.78
CA ASN A 304 -21.72 -5.18 -13.86
C ASN A 304 -21.32 -6.66 -13.75
N ILE A 305 -21.83 -7.32 -12.71
CA ILE A 305 -21.80 -8.79 -12.61
C ILE A 305 -22.87 -9.43 -13.50
N SER A 306 -22.58 -10.60 -14.05
CA SER A 306 -23.48 -11.40 -14.90
C SER A 306 -23.62 -12.84 -14.38
N GLY A 307 -24.63 -13.57 -14.86
CA GLY A 307 -24.89 -14.95 -14.42
C GLY A 307 -25.44 -15.09 -13.00
N VAL A 308 -26.06 -14.03 -12.47
CA VAL A 308 -26.74 -13.99 -11.17
C VAL A 308 -28.26 -13.92 -11.35
N ASP A 309 -29.02 -14.34 -10.35
CA ASP A 309 -30.49 -14.40 -10.33
C ASP A 309 -31.15 -13.12 -9.79
N PHE A 310 -30.36 -12.08 -9.51
CA PHE A 310 -30.81 -10.76 -9.08
C PHE A 310 -30.29 -9.65 -10.00
N ARG A 311 -30.92 -8.48 -9.95
CA ARG A 311 -30.47 -7.31 -10.72
C ARG A 311 -29.26 -6.66 -10.05
N SER A 312 -28.13 -6.63 -10.75
CA SER A 312 -26.91 -6.00 -10.26
C SER A 312 -27.05 -4.47 -10.14
N GLY A 313 -26.34 -3.90 -9.16
CA GLY A 313 -26.28 -2.46 -8.92
C GLY A 313 -26.04 -2.12 -7.45
N LEU A 314 -26.31 -0.87 -7.07
CA LEU A 314 -26.16 -0.37 -5.69
C LEU A 314 -27.24 -0.95 -4.76
N ASN A 315 -27.10 -2.22 -4.41
CA ASN A 315 -28.04 -2.94 -3.57
C ASN A 315 -27.36 -4.04 -2.72
N THR A 316 -28.05 -4.46 -1.66
CA THR A 316 -27.53 -5.47 -0.71
C THR A 316 -27.11 -6.77 -1.40
N ALA A 317 -27.90 -7.28 -2.36
CA ALA A 317 -27.61 -8.56 -3.03
C ALA A 317 -26.29 -8.52 -3.81
N THR A 318 -26.04 -7.42 -4.51
CA THR A 318 -24.80 -7.22 -5.27
C THR A 318 -23.60 -7.17 -4.32
N TYR A 319 -23.65 -6.38 -3.24
CA TYR A 319 -22.52 -6.31 -2.31
C TYR A 319 -22.27 -7.63 -1.58
N LYS A 320 -23.30 -8.41 -1.23
CA LYS A 320 -23.11 -9.78 -0.72
C LYS A 320 -22.36 -10.68 -1.69
N TYR A 321 -22.62 -10.55 -2.99
CA TYR A 321 -21.88 -11.29 -4.01
C TYR A 321 -20.40 -10.90 -4.09
N TYR A 322 -20.08 -9.61 -3.96
CA TYR A 322 -18.69 -9.14 -3.88
C TYR A 322 -18.01 -9.64 -2.59
N ILE A 323 -18.72 -9.62 -1.45
CA ILE A 323 -18.23 -10.17 -0.18
C ILE A 323 -17.93 -11.67 -0.31
N ASP A 324 -18.82 -12.44 -0.93
CA ASP A 324 -18.60 -13.87 -1.16
C ASP A 324 -17.40 -14.13 -2.08
N PHE A 325 -17.25 -13.34 -3.14
CA PHE A 325 -16.07 -13.40 -4.01
C PHE A 325 -14.79 -13.09 -3.22
N ALA A 326 -14.81 -12.05 -2.41
CA ALA A 326 -13.66 -11.64 -1.62
C ALA A 326 -13.26 -12.75 -0.63
N ALA A 327 -14.22 -13.25 0.14
CA ALA A 327 -14.00 -14.32 1.12
C ALA A 327 -13.46 -15.61 0.48
N ARG A 328 -14.00 -16.02 -0.68
CA ARG A 328 -13.56 -17.23 -1.40
C ARG A 328 -12.13 -17.13 -1.93
N ASN A 329 -11.64 -15.92 -2.20
CA ASN A 329 -10.31 -15.69 -2.76
C ASN A 329 -9.31 -15.13 -1.72
N GLY A 330 -9.70 -15.02 -0.45
CA GLY A 330 -8.83 -14.47 0.60
C GLY A 330 -8.54 -12.98 0.42
N ILE A 331 -9.47 -12.23 -0.17
CA ILE A 331 -9.39 -10.77 -0.32
C ILE A 331 -10.01 -10.15 0.93
N GLU A 332 -9.28 -9.21 1.53
CA GLU A 332 -9.54 -8.69 2.87
C GLU A 332 -10.73 -7.74 2.91
N TYR A 333 -10.98 -6.99 1.83
CA TYR A 333 -11.94 -5.90 1.83
C TYR A 333 -12.88 -5.88 0.62
N VAL A 334 -14.04 -5.27 0.80
CA VAL A 334 -14.95 -4.82 -0.26
C VAL A 334 -15.20 -3.33 -0.07
N ASN A 335 -15.15 -2.57 -1.16
CA ASN A 335 -15.49 -1.15 -1.13
C ASN A 335 -16.95 -0.95 -1.55
N LEU A 336 -17.62 -0.03 -0.87
CA LEU A 336 -18.89 0.55 -1.30
C LEU A 336 -18.56 1.99 -1.74
N ASP A 337 -18.37 2.17 -3.04
CA ASP A 337 -17.95 3.44 -3.62
C ASP A 337 -19.13 4.44 -3.72
N GLU A 338 -18.95 5.52 -4.48
CA GLU A 338 -19.98 6.53 -4.72
C GLU A 338 -21.36 5.87 -4.99
N GLY A 339 -22.31 6.18 -4.11
CA GLY A 339 -23.72 5.83 -4.28
C GLY A 339 -24.34 4.91 -3.23
N TRP A 340 -23.58 4.45 -2.22
CA TRP A 340 -24.14 3.65 -1.11
C TRP A 340 -25.13 4.42 -0.22
N GLY A 341 -24.96 5.74 -0.12
CA GLY A 341 -25.79 6.67 0.64
C GLY A 341 -25.90 8.04 -0.04
N ASP A 342 -26.44 9.01 0.68
CA ASP A 342 -26.49 10.42 0.25
C ASP A 342 -25.10 11.06 0.36
N GLN A 343 -24.63 11.69 -0.73
CA GLN A 343 -23.28 12.28 -0.78
C GLN A 343 -23.13 13.54 0.10
N PHE A 344 -24.23 14.13 0.54
CA PHE A 344 -24.27 15.31 1.41
C PHE A 344 -24.87 15.03 2.80
N ASP A 345 -25.27 13.79 3.07
CA ASP A 345 -25.65 13.30 4.40
C ASP A 345 -25.24 11.83 4.59
N LEU A 346 -24.06 11.60 5.19
CA LEU A 346 -23.45 10.28 5.38
C LEU A 346 -24.23 9.37 6.35
N LEU A 347 -25.24 9.89 7.05
CA LEU A 347 -26.12 9.10 7.91
C LEU A 347 -27.33 8.53 7.16
N LYS A 348 -27.56 8.98 5.92
CA LYS A 348 -28.69 8.57 5.09
C LYS A 348 -28.25 7.53 4.06
N VAL A 349 -28.44 6.27 4.41
CA VAL A 349 -28.19 5.11 3.53
C VAL A 349 -29.26 5.05 2.44
N ARG A 350 -28.90 4.60 1.23
CA ARG A 350 -29.86 4.34 0.15
C ARG A 350 -30.83 3.21 0.53
N ASP A 351 -32.11 3.36 0.18
CA ASP A 351 -33.17 2.38 0.51
C ASP A 351 -32.88 0.95 0.02
N SER A 352 -32.18 0.78 -1.10
CA SER A 352 -31.82 -0.55 -1.65
C SER A 352 -30.63 -1.21 -0.93
N ILE A 353 -30.04 -0.55 0.06
CA ILE A 353 -28.89 -1.03 0.84
C ILE A 353 -29.28 -1.11 2.32
N ASN A 354 -29.14 -2.30 2.88
CA ASN A 354 -29.23 -2.50 4.32
C ASN A 354 -27.81 -2.56 4.89
N MET A 355 -27.31 -1.42 5.38
CA MET A 355 -25.92 -1.30 5.82
C MET A 355 -25.57 -2.22 6.99
N GLN A 356 -26.45 -2.34 7.98
CA GLN A 356 -26.21 -3.21 9.13
C GLN A 356 -26.14 -4.68 8.69
N GLU A 357 -27.06 -5.12 7.82
CA GLU A 357 -27.06 -6.47 7.27
C GLU A 357 -25.79 -6.76 6.44
N LEU A 358 -25.34 -5.80 5.62
CA LEU A 358 -24.11 -5.96 4.85
C LEU A 358 -22.88 -6.05 5.75
N ALA A 359 -22.78 -5.20 6.76
CA ALA A 359 -21.64 -5.21 7.67
C ALA A 359 -21.61 -6.50 8.51
N ASP A 360 -22.76 -6.96 9.01
CA ASP A 360 -22.87 -8.24 9.71
C ASP A 360 -22.51 -9.43 8.79
N TYR A 361 -22.93 -9.38 7.52
CA TYR A 361 -22.60 -10.40 6.52
C TYR A 361 -21.10 -10.40 6.16
N ALA A 362 -20.50 -9.24 5.93
CA ALA A 362 -19.07 -9.11 5.68
C ALA A 362 -18.24 -9.65 6.85
N LYS A 363 -18.63 -9.28 8.08
CA LYS A 363 -18.00 -9.76 9.31
C LYS A 363 -18.08 -11.28 9.46
N SER A 364 -19.22 -11.90 9.17
CA SER A 364 -19.35 -13.37 9.23
C SER A 364 -18.52 -14.10 8.18
N ARG A 365 -18.11 -13.39 7.12
CA ARG A 365 -17.21 -13.87 6.07
C ARG A 365 -15.74 -13.47 6.27
N GLY A 366 -15.42 -12.74 7.34
CA GLY A 366 -14.05 -12.27 7.59
C GLY A 366 -13.58 -11.16 6.64
N VAL A 367 -14.51 -10.42 6.03
CA VAL A 367 -14.26 -9.34 5.08
C VAL A 367 -14.58 -8.00 5.73
N GLY A 368 -13.70 -7.01 5.57
CA GLY A 368 -13.95 -5.62 6.01
C GLY A 368 -14.62 -4.79 4.92
N LEU A 369 -15.41 -3.79 5.30
CA LEU A 369 -16.03 -2.86 4.36
C LEU A 369 -15.33 -1.50 4.38
N PHE A 370 -15.12 -0.93 3.19
CA PHE A 370 -14.72 0.46 3.00
C PHE A 370 -15.92 1.28 2.51
N LEU A 371 -16.08 2.49 3.02
CA LEU A 371 -17.10 3.44 2.56
C LEU A 371 -16.45 4.64 1.86
N TRP A 372 -16.92 4.95 0.66
CA TRP A 372 -16.56 6.18 -0.02
C TRP A 372 -17.28 7.41 0.55
N CYS A 373 -16.60 8.55 0.65
CA CYS A 373 -17.13 9.79 1.21
C CYS A 373 -16.62 11.03 0.45
N VAL A 374 -17.52 11.99 0.18
CA VAL A 374 -17.12 13.37 -0.18
C VAL A 374 -16.43 14.01 1.02
N TRP A 375 -15.21 14.53 0.83
CA TRP A 375 -14.39 15.01 1.94
C TRP A 375 -15.06 16.12 2.78
N HIS A 376 -15.68 17.13 2.16
CA HIS A 376 -16.27 18.25 2.91
C HIS A 376 -17.60 17.90 3.60
N THR A 377 -18.32 16.90 3.07
CA THR A 377 -19.45 16.30 3.79
C THR A 377 -18.94 15.57 5.03
N LEU A 378 -17.89 14.77 4.88
CA LEU A 378 -17.26 14.07 6.00
C LEU A 378 -16.70 15.06 7.03
N ASP A 379 -16.07 16.15 6.61
CA ASP A 379 -15.54 17.16 7.53
C ASP A 379 -16.67 17.79 8.38
N ARG A 380 -17.77 18.19 7.73
CA ARG A 380 -18.97 18.73 8.41
C ARG A 380 -19.60 17.73 9.38
N GLN A 381 -19.58 16.44 9.04
CA GLN A 381 -20.25 15.39 9.80
C GLN A 381 -19.32 14.49 10.63
N MET A 382 -18.04 14.85 10.76
CA MET A 382 -16.98 13.93 11.20
C MET A 382 -17.31 13.19 12.50
N PRO A 383 -17.71 13.85 13.61
CA PRO A 383 -17.98 13.13 14.86
C PRO A 383 -19.10 12.10 14.75
N GLN A 384 -20.24 12.48 14.16
CA GLN A 384 -21.40 11.60 14.04
C GLN A 384 -21.22 10.51 12.98
N ALA A 385 -20.55 10.81 11.87
CA ALA A 385 -20.29 9.85 10.80
C ALA A 385 -19.34 8.76 11.29
N LEU A 386 -18.20 9.13 11.88
CA LEU A 386 -17.23 8.13 12.37
C LEU A 386 -17.80 7.24 13.48
N ALA A 387 -18.60 7.80 14.40
CA ALA A 387 -19.30 7.03 15.41
C ALA A 387 -20.31 6.04 14.81
N GLN A 388 -21.04 6.45 13.76
CA GLN A 388 -21.97 5.57 13.07
C GLN A 388 -21.24 4.47 12.26
N PHE A 389 -20.10 4.79 11.64
CA PHE A 389 -19.27 3.83 10.91
C PHE A 389 -18.66 2.79 11.84
N GLU A 390 -18.18 3.19 13.02
CA GLU A 390 -17.74 2.27 14.06
C GLU A 390 -18.88 1.34 14.50
N LYS A 391 -20.09 1.88 14.72
CA LYS A 391 -21.26 1.09 15.11
C LYS A 391 -21.64 0.02 14.07
N TRP A 392 -21.52 0.34 12.78
CA TRP A 392 -21.70 -0.64 11.72
C TRP A 392 -20.55 -1.66 11.65
N GLY A 393 -19.35 -1.31 12.13
CA GLY A 393 -18.15 -2.15 12.03
C GLY A 393 -17.42 -1.97 10.70
N ILE A 394 -17.46 -0.77 10.12
CA ILE A 394 -16.72 -0.39 8.92
C ILE A 394 -15.21 -0.47 9.21
N ALA A 395 -14.42 -0.92 8.23
CA ALA A 395 -12.98 -1.11 8.38
C ALA A 395 -12.18 0.11 7.91
N GLY A 396 -12.70 0.89 6.97
CA GLY A 396 -12.02 2.08 6.48
C GLY A 396 -12.86 2.97 5.58
N LEU A 397 -12.26 4.07 5.16
CA LEU A 397 -12.87 5.13 4.38
C LEU A 397 -12.05 5.36 3.10
N LYS A 398 -12.76 5.62 2.00
CA LYS A 398 -12.20 6.19 0.78
C LYS A 398 -12.70 7.64 0.69
N VAL A 399 -11.83 8.62 0.84
CA VAL A 399 -12.20 10.04 1.03
C VAL A 399 -11.73 10.81 -0.19
N ASP A 400 -12.65 11.48 -0.86
CA ASP A 400 -12.46 11.85 -2.26
C ASP A 400 -12.82 13.32 -2.54
N PHE A 401 -12.41 13.81 -3.71
CA PHE A 401 -12.67 15.15 -4.27
C PHE A 401 -12.03 16.30 -3.47
N LEU A 402 -10.85 16.06 -2.88
CA LEU A 402 -10.10 17.10 -2.16
C LEU A 402 -9.63 18.20 -3.13
N ASP A 403 -8.97 17.82 -4.23
CA ASP A 403 -8.51 18.62 -5.38
C ASP A 403 -7.78 19.92 -5.03
N ARG A 404 -7.14 19.95 -3.86
CA ARG A 404 -6.50 21.12 -3.25
C ARG A 404 -5.36 20.68 -2.34
N ASP A 405 -4.33 21.49 -2.26
CA ASP A 405 -3.11 21.26 -1.47
C ASP A 405 -2.73 22.45 -0.58
N ASP A 406 -3.69 23.34 -0.35
CA ASP A 406 -3.55 24.45 0.59
C ASP A 406 -3.63 23.99 2.06
N GLN A 407 -3.22 24.88 2.97
CA GLN A 407 -3.14 24.58 4.40
C GLN A 407 -4.43 23.96 4.98
N LEU A 408 -5.62 24.38 4.54
CA LEU A 408 -6.89 23.88 5.10
C LEU A 408 -7.13 22.41 4.77
N VAL A 409 -6.74 21.98 3.58
CA VAL A 409 -6.93 20.59 3.16
C VAL A 409 -5.88 19.69 3.78
N VAL A 410 -4.63 20.16 3.89
CA VAL A 410 -3.58 19.46 4.64
C VAL A 410 -3.98 19.29 6.11
N ASP A 411 -4.53 20.33 6.75
CA ASP A 411 -5.07 20.25 8.12
C ASP A 411 -6.24 19.26 8.22
N PHE A 412 -7.16 19.27 7.25
CA PHE A 412 -8.27 18.31 7.20
C PHE A 412 -7.79 16.85 7.17
N GLU A 413 -6.85 16.50 6.30
CA GLU A 413 -6.33 15.13 6.22
C GLU A 413 -5.75 14.69 7.56
N GLU A 414 -4.95 15.53 8.21
CA GLU A 414 -4.39 15.22 9.54
C GLU A 414 -5.48 15.07 10.60
N ARG A 415 -6.46 15.99 10.65
CA ARG A 415 -7.59 15.90 11.59
C ARG A 415 -8.37 14.60 11.39
N LEU A 416 -8.69 14.26 10.14
CA LEU A 416 -9.41 13.03 9.83
C LEU A 416 -8.62 11.80 10.25
N LEU A 417 -7.33 11.72 9.93
CA LEU A 417 -6.49 10.57 10.31
C LEU A 417 -6.47 10.37 11.82
N LYS A 418 -6.34 11.46 12.58
CA LYS A 418 -6.36 11.43 14.05
C LYS A 418 -7.72 10.98 14.61
N GLU A 419 -8.82 11.50 14.09
CA GLU A 419 -10.17 11.12 14.55
C GLU A 419 -10.52 9.69 14.12
N ALA A 420 -10.27 9.31 12.86
CA ALA A 420 -10.48 7.96 12.34
C ALA A 420 -9.73 6.89 13.14
N ALA A 421 -8.51 7.18 13.60
CA ALA A 421 -7.74 6.26 14.44
C ALA A 421 -8.42 5.95 15.78
N LYS A 422 -9.17 6.90 16.38
CA LYS A 422 -9.94 6.66 17.61
C LYS A 422 -11.06 5.63 17.41
N HIS A 423 -11.58 5.56 16.18
CA HIS A 423 -12.62 4.64 15.75
C HIS A 423 -12.06 3.40 15.02
N LYS A 424 -10.72 3.24 14.98
CA LYS A 424 -10.03 2.13 14.29
C LYS A 424 -10.39 2.01 12.81
N LEU A 425 -10.49 3.15 12.13
CA LEU A 425 -10.77 3.25 10.70
C LEU A 425 -9.51 3.56 9.89
N LEU A 426 -9.27 2.75 8.86
CA LEU A 426 -8.29 3.04 7.81
C LEU A 426 -8.81 4.19 6.91
N VAL A 427 -7.92 4.93 6.27
CA VAL A 427 -8.25 6.04 5.38
C VAL A 427 -7.41 5.95 4.11
N ASN A 428 -8.09 5.97 2.96
CA ASN A 428 -7.52 6.07 1.63
C ASN A 428 -7.97 7.40 1.00
N PHE A 429 -7.05 8.25 0.58
CA PHE A 429 -7.38 9.58 0.02
C PHE A 429 -7.35 9.57 -1.52
N HIS A 430 -8.43 10.04 -2.15
CA HIS A 430 -8.62 10.21 -3.59
C HIS A 430 -8.84 11.69 -3.94
N GLY A 431 -8.57 12.08 -5.19
CA GLY A 431 -8.47 13.50 -5.56
C GLY A 431 -7.45 14.25 -4.68
N ALA A 432 -6.44 13.54 -4.18
CA ALA A 432 -5.50 14.01 -3.17
C ALA A 432 -4.20 14.50 -3.82
N TYR A 433 -3.46 15.34 -3.10
CA TYR A 433 -2.11 15.72 -3.51
C TYR A 433 -1.11 14.56 -3.29
N HIS A 434 0.15 14.77 -3.66
CA HIS A 434 1.22 13.78 -3.52
C HIS A 434 1.49 13.36 -2.05
N PRO A 435 1.78 12.07 -1.78
CA PRO A 435 2.22 11.66 -0.46
C PRO A 435 3.47 12.39 0.02
N ASN A 436 3.54 12.63 1.32
CA ASN A 436 4.64 13.35 1.95
C ASN A 436 5.05 12.71 3.30
N GLY A 437 4.77 11.41 3.46
CA GLY A 437 5.16 10.63 4.63
C GLY A 437 4.11 10.55 5.75
N MET A 438 2.86 10.98 5.49
CA MET A 438 1.77 10.89 6.48
C MET A 438 1.49 9.46 6.93
N GLU A 439 1.77 8.45 6.09
CA GLU A 439 1.66 7.04 6.44
C GLU A 439 2.64 6.58 7.54
N ARG A 440 3.70 7.35 7.83
CA ARG A 440 4.56 7.10 9.00
C ARG A 440 3.97 7.73 10.27
N ALA A 441 3.52 8.98 10.18
CA ALA A 441 2.96 9.71 11.31
C ALA A 441 1.61 9.10 11.75
N TYR A 442 0.80 8.71 10.78
CA TYR A 442 -0.52 8.11 10.96
C TYR A 442 -0.65 6.90 10.02
N PRO A 443 -0.23 5.70 10.47
CA PRO A 443 -0.29 4.49 9.64
C PRO A 443 -1.69 4.02 9.27
N ASN A 444 -2.75 4.67 9.75
CA ASN A 444 -4.09 4.45 9.22
C ASN A 444 -4.34 5.19 7.90
N CYS A 445 -3.43 6.07 7.46
CA CYS A 445 -3.33 6.54 6.07
C CYS A 445 -2.79 5.40 5.19
N ILE A 446 -3.69 4.51 4.79
CA ILE A 446 -3.32 3.21 4.22
C ILE A 446 -2.93 3.31 2.75
N ASN A 447 -3.48 4.28 2.01
CA ASN A 447 -3.12 4.57 0.63
C ASN A 447 -3.55 6.00 0.22
N VAL A 448 -3.03 6.47 -0.90
CA VAL A 448 -3.34 7.77 -1.51
C VAL A 448 -3.34 7.60 -3.02
N GLU A 449 -4.32 8.18 -3.73
CA GLU A 449 -4.35 8.23 -5.19
C GLU A 449 -3.25 9.15 -5.71
N GLY A 450 -3.51 10.46 -5.88
CA GLY A 450 -2.54 11.45 -6.37
C GLY A 450 -1.78 10.96 -7.61
N VAL A 451 -2.45 10.22 -8.48
CA VAL A 451 -1.87 9.54 -9.64
C VAL A 451 -2.96 9.35 -10.68
N LYS A 452 -2.62 9.52 -11.96
CA LYS A 452 -3.52 9.13 -13.06
C LYS A 452 -3.69 7.60 -13.08
N GLY A 453 -4.69 7.10 -12.36
CA GLY A 453 -4.95 5.68 -12.14
C GLY A 453 -5.68 4.99 -13.29
N LEU A 454 -5.92 3.68 -13.15
CA LEU A 454 -6.66 2.86 -14.13
C LEU A 454 -8.11 3.34 -14.35
N GLU A 455 -8.65 4.13 -13.44
CA GLU A 455 -9.94 4.78 -13.63
C GLU A 455 -10.00 5.69 -14.86
N TRP A 456 -8.87 6.27 -15.29
CA TRP A 456 -8.79 7.07 -16.51
C TRP A 456 -9.12 6.26 -17.77
N ASP A 457 -9.10 4.92 -17.70
CA ASP A 457 -9.59 4.07 -18.80
C ASP A 457 -11.11 4.05 -18.98
N LYS A 458 -11.87 4.70 -18.09
CA LYS A 458 -13.33 4.87 -18.20
C LYS A 458 -13.80 6.33 -18.29
N ILE A 459 -12.93 7.29 -17.99
CA ILE A 459 -13.28 8.72 -17.94
C ILE A 459 -13.10 9.33 -19.33
N ALA A 460 -14.14 9.99 -19.85
CA ALA A 460 -14.15 10.50 -21.22
C ALA A 460 -13.21 11.71 -21.41
N GLY A 461 -12.56 11.81 -22.58
CA GLY A 461 -11.74 12.96 -22.96
C GLY A 461 -10.24 12.79 -22.71
N ALA A 462 -9.80 11.63 -22.25
CA ALA A 462 -8.40 11.30 -22.03
C ALA A 462 -7.92 10.16 -22.93
N ASP A 463 -6.60 10.06 -23.07
CA ASP A 463 -5.85 8.95 -23.67
C ASP A 463 -5.79 7.71 -22.76
N GLY A 464 -6.54 7.70 -21.65
CA GLY A 464 -6.57 6.61 -20.67
C GLY A 464 -5.30 6.51 -19.82
N ALA A 465 -5.16 5.40 -19.12
CA ALA A 465 -3.95 5.05 -18.39
C ALA A 465 -3.01 4.26 -19.32
N THR A 466 -1.91 4.88 -19.75
CA THR A 466 -1.05 4.29 -20.79
C THR A 466 0.07 3.42 -20.21
N PRO A 467 0.56 2.41 -20.95
CA PRO A 467 1.77 1.67 -20.60
C PRO A 467 3.01 2.54 -20.39
N GLN A 468 3.10 3.70 -21.06
CA GLN A 468 4.19 4.65 -20.87
C GLN A 468 4.17 5.25 -19.46
N THR A 469 2.99 5.68 -18.99
CA THR A 469 2.80 6.22 -17.64
C THR A 469 3.02 5.12 -16.59
N ALA A 470 2.57 3.89 -16.85
CA ALA A 470 2.74 2.75 -15.96
C ALA A 470 4.21 2.44 -15.60
N VAL A 471 5.15 2.68 -16.52
CA VAL A 471 6.60 2.53 -16.28
C VAL A 471 7.31 3.85 -15.97
N THR A 472 6.58 4.94 -15.78
CA THR A 472 7.12 6.24 -15.35
C THR A 472 6.85 6.49 -13.87
N ILE A 473 5.60 6.27 -13.42
CA ILE A 473 5.17 6.56 -12.05
C ILE A 473 5.94 5.80 -10.93
N PRO A 474 6.51 4.59 -11.13
CA PRO A 474 7.32 3.94 -10.10
C PRO A 474 8.57 4.74 -9.68
N PHE A 475 9.07 5.60 -10.56
CA PHE A 475 10.30 6.36 -10.34
C PHE A 475 10.04 7.79 -9.88
N ILE A 476 8.79 8.26 -9.90
CA ILE A 476 8.48 9.65 -9.57
C ILE A 476 7.37 9.67 -8.52
N ARG A 477 6.11 9.41 -8.90
CA ARG A 477 5.00 9.40 -7.94
C ARG A 477 5.17 8.38 -6.80
N MET A 478 5.69 7.19 -7.06
CA MET A 478 5.89 6.16 -6.02
C MET A 478 7.07 6.48 -5.08
N PHE A 479 8.02 7.32 -5.50
CA PHE A 479 9.07 7.82 -4.60
C PHE A 479 8.47 8.65 -3.45
N ALA A 480 7.33 9.31 -3.69
CA ALA A 480 6.62 10.08 -2.68
C ALA A 480 6.02 9.22 -1.55
N GLY A 481 5.56 8.01 -1.88
CA GLY A 481 4.81 7.14 -0.97
C GLY A 481 3.89 6.17 -1.70
N PRO A 482 2.96 5.50 -0.99
CA PRO A 482 2.06 4.53 -1.59
C PRO A 482 1.15 5.18 -2.64
N MET A 483 0.65 4.38 -3.59
CA MET A 483 -0.23 4.86 -4.65
C MET A 483 -1.40 3.92 -4.94
N ASP A 484 -2.61 4.45 -4.88
CA ASP A 484 -3.83 3.74 -5.22
C ASP A 484 -4.13 3.85 -6.73
N TYR A 485 -3.31 3.19 -7.53
CA TYR A 485 -3.47 3.18 -9.00
C TYR A 485 -4.72 2.40 -9.45
N THR A 486 -5.19 1.46 -8.63
CA THR A 486 -6.32 0.56 -8.87
C THR A 486 -6.14 -0.45 -10.03
N PRO A 487 -5.10 -1.29 -10.05
CA PRO A 487 -4.84 -2.22 -11.16
C PRO A 487 -5.82 -3.41 -11.21
N GLY A 488 -5.62 -4.29 -12.19
CA GLY A 488 -6.23 -5.62 -12.22
C GLY A 488 -7.35 -5.80 -13.25
N ALA A 489 -7.39 -5.00 -14.31
CA ALA A 489 -8.33 -5.21 -15.41
C ALA A 489 -8.15 -6.60 -16.03
N MET A 490 -9.26 -7.29 -16.29
CA MET A 490 -9.28 -8.59 -16.97
C MET A 490 -9.58 -8.47 -18.47
N SER A 491 -10.04 -7.30 -18.93
CA SER A 491 -10.12 -6.95 -20.35
C SER A 491 -8.94 -6.06 -20.72
N ASN A 492 -8.06 -6.53 -21.60
CA ASN A 492 -6.78 -5.89 -21.91
C ASN A 492 -6.62 -5.76 -23.42
N TYR A 493 -6.38 -4.55 -23.92
CA TYR A 493 -6.31 -4.26 -25.34
C TYR A 493 -5.11 -3.39 -25.68
N ASN A 494 -4.59 -3.60 -26.88
CA ASN A 494 -3.49 -2.78 -27.38
C ASN A 494 -4.01 -1.45 -27.91
N GLN A 495 -3.12 -0.48 -28.09
CA GLN A 495 -3.46 0.92 -28.36
C GLN A 495 -4.49 1.11 -29.50
N ALA A 496 -4.40 0.29 -30.56
CA ALA A 496 -5.29 0.39 -31.72
C ALA A 496 -6.75 -0.02 -31.42
N GLU A 497 -6.97 -0.92 -30.46
CA GLU A 497 -8.26 -1.52 -30.15
C GLU A 497 -8.87 -1.00 -28.84
N TRP A 498 -8.04 -0.40 -27.98
CA TRP A 498 -8.50 0.18 -26.73
C TRP A 498 -9.57 1.25 -26.95
N ARG A 499 -10.68 1.16 -26.21
CA ARG A 499 -11.78 2.12 -26.27
C ARG A 499 -12.31 2.37 -24.87
N ILE A 500 -12.76 3.60 -24.62
CA ILE A 500 -13.46 3.96 -23.38
C ILE A 500 -14.87 3.36 -23.39
N ILE A 501 -15.12 2.41 -22.49
CA ILE A 501 -16.45 1.89 -22.20
C ILE A 501 -16.71 2.07 -20.70
N LYS A 502 -17.43 3.14 -20.34
CA LYS A 502 -17.55 3.62 -18.94
C LYS A 502 -17.86 2.53 -17.90
N LYS A 503 -18.81 1.64 -18.20
CA LYS A 503 -19.28 0.62 -17.25
C LYS A 503 -18.72 -0.78 -17.49
N ARG A 504 -17.88 -0.96 -18.51
CA ARG A 504 -17.15 -2.20 -18.80
C ARG A 504 -15.77 -1.83 -19.36
N PRO A 505 -14.98 -1.07 -18.60
CA PRO A 505 -13.72 -0.54 -19.08
C PRO A 505 -12.70 -1.66 -19.36
N MET A 506 -11.64 -1.28 -20.04
CA MET A 506 -10.55 -2.16 -20.42
C MET A 506 -9.23 -1.43 -20.20
N SER A 507 -8.19 -2.16 -19.79
CA SER A 507 -6.86 -1.56 -19.73
C SER A 507 -6.22 -1.47 -21.11
N GLN A 508 -5.27 -0.55 -21.24
CA GLN A 508 -4.27 -0.62 -22.30
C GLN A 508 -3.19 -1.65 -21.95
N GLY A 509 -2.55 -2.22 -22.97
CA GLY A 509 -1.46 -3.20 -22.80
C GLY A 509 -1.97 -4.62 -22.53
N THR A 510 -1.21 -5.39 -21.76
CA THR A 510 -1.48 -6.82 -21.56
C THR A 510 -2.01 -7.20 -20.18
N ARG A 511 -2.55 -8.41 -20.06
CA ARG A 511 -2.93 -9.05 -18.79
C ARG A 511 -1.76 -9.10 -17.81
N CYS A 512 -0.56 -9.40 -18.30
CA CYS A 512 0.61 -9.58 -17.43
C CYS A 512 1.18 -8.25 -16.96
N GLN A 513 0.97 -7.14 -17.68
CA GLN A 513 1.27 -5.81 -17.15
C GLN A 513 0.38 -5.50 -15.94
N GLN A 514 -0.94 -5.75 -16.04
CA GLN A 514 -1.87 -5.57 -14.91
C GLN A 514 -1.49 -6.42 -13.69
N LEU A 515 -1.06 -7.66 -13.90
CA LEU A 515 -0.58 -8.52 -12.81
C LEU A 515 0.71 -7.99 -12.17
N ALA A 516 1.68 -7.58 -13.00
CA ALA A 516 2.97 -7.09 -12.52
C ALA A 516 2.85 -5.85 -11.62
N MET A 517 1.83 -5.01 -11.80
CA MET A 517 1.54 -3.87 -10.94
C MET A 517 1.35 -4.26 -9.47
N TYR A 518 0.84 -5.46 -9.15
CA TYR A 518 0.67 -5.93 -7.77
C TYR A 518 2.00 -6.18 -7.04
N VAL A 519 3.10 -6.30 -7.78
CA VAL A 519 4.44 -6.42 -7.22
C VAL A 519 5.23 -5.14 -7.43
N VAL A 520 5.15 -4.49 -8.59
CA VAL A 520 5.91 -3.27 -8.87
C VAL A 520 5.42 -2.09 -8.03
N TYR A 521 4.10 -1.87 -7.97
CA TYR A 521 3.53 -0.72 -7.28
C TYR A 521 3.47 -0.94 -5.77
N TYR A 522 3.84 0.08 -5.01
CA TYR A 522 3.68 0.10 -3.57
C TYR A 522 2.27 0.57 -3.22
N ALA A 523 1.40 -0.36 -2.81
CA ALA A 523 0.02 -0.10 -2.42
C ALA A 523 -0.36 -1.03 -1.25
N PRO A 524 -0.26 -0.58 0.01
CA PRO A 524 -0.68 -1.36 1.18
C PRO A 524 -2.16 -1.77 1.15
N LEU A 525 -3.01 -0.92 0.58
CA LEU A 525 -4.38 -1.22 0.20
C LEU A 525 -4.48 -1.29 -1.33
N GLN A 526 -4.59 -2.48 -1.91
CA GLN A 526 -4.52 -2.66 -3.37
C GLN A 526 -5.86 -3.13 -3.95
N MET A 527 -6.39 -2.43 -4.95
CA MET A 527 -7.66 -2.80 -5.58
C MET A 527 -7.51 -4.01 -6.51
N LEU A 528 -8.59 -4.78 -6.63
CA LEU A 528 -8.92 -5.60 -7.78
C LEU A 528 -10.04 -4.87 -8.53
N ALA A 529 -9.69 -4.21 -9.64
CA ALA A 529 -10.59 -3.29 -10.31
C ALA A 529 -11.78 -3.95 -11.03
N ASP A 530 -11.61 -5.16 -11.57
CA ASP A 530 -12.62 -5.77 -12.43
C ASP A 530 -13.74 -6.47 -11.63
N SER A 531 -14.82 -6.85 -12.32
CA SER A 531 -15.94 -7.56 -11.72
C SER A 531 -15.51 -8.95 -11.23
N PRO A 532 -16.09 -9.45 -10.12
CA PRO A 532 -15.92 -10.84 -9.70
C PRO A 532 -16.16 -11.86 -10.82
N THR A 533 -17.13 -11.59 -11.70
CA THR A 533 -17.45 -12.46 -12.83
C THR A 533 -16.38 -12.49 -13.92
N ALA A 534 -15.57 -11.44 -14.05
CA ALA A 534 -14.43 -11.45 -14.95
C ALA A 534 -13.28 -12.29 -14.37
N TYR A 535 -12.98 -12.11 -13.07
CA TYR A 535 -11.98 -12.92 -12.37
C TYR A 535 -12.32 -14.40 -12.34
N MET A 536 -13.58 -14.77 -12.06
CA MET A 536 -13.98 -16.17 -11.95
C MET A 536 -13.92 -16.96 -13.26
N LYS A 537 -13.80 -16.30 -14.42
CA LYS A 537 -13.51 -16.97 -15.70
C LYS A 537 -12.07 -17.48 -15.77
N GLU A 538 -11.18 -16.91 -14.96
CA GLU A 538 -9.74 -17.17 -14.95
C GLU A 538 -9.30 -17.60 -13.53
N PRO A 539 -9.76 -18.75 -13.00
CA PRO A 539 -9.59 -19.10 -11.59
C PRO A 539 -8.13 -19.32 -11.18
N GLN A 540 -7.29 -19.87 -12.06
CA GLN A 540 -5.86 -20.09 -11.76
C GLN A 540 -5.10 -18.74 -11.67
N PHE A 541 -5.34 -17.85 -12.63
CA PHE A 541 -4.79 -16.50 -12.61
C PHE A 541 -5.27 -15.71 -11.39
N THR A 542 -6.57 -15.75 -11.10
CA THR A 542 -7.16 -15.06 -9.95
C THR A 542 -6.57 -15.52 -8.62
N LYS A 543 -6.37 -16.85 -8.46
CA LYS A 543 -5.71 -17.40 -7.28
C LYS A 543 -4.25 -16.95 -7.17
N PHE A 544 -3.53 -16.84 -8.28
CA PHE A 544 -2.17 -16.32 -8.30
C PHE A 544 -2.14 -14.84 -7.87
N LEU A 545 -2.97 -14.00 -8.50
CA LEU A 545 -3.10 -12.56 -8.20
C LEU A 545 -3.49 -12.30 -6.74
N ALA A 546 -4.55 -12.96 -6.26
CA ALA A 546 -5.04 -12.79 -4.89
C ALA A 546 -3.98 -13.20 -3.84
N GLY A 547 -3.10 -14.14 -4.18
CA GLY A 547 -1.99 -14.60 -3.34
C GLY A 547 -0.73 -13.73 -3.35
N ILE A 548 -0.72 -12.58 -4.05
CA ILE A 548 0.39 -11.62 -4.00
C ILE A 548 0.27 -10.75 -2.73
N PRO A 549 1.30 -10.60 -1.91
CA PRO A 549 1.28 -9.68 -0.76
C PRO A 549 1.15 -8.20 -1.18
N THR A 550 0.58 -7.36 -0.32
CA THR A 550 0.60 -5.89 -0.51
C THR A 550 1.72 -5.20 0.27
N VAL A 551 2.42 -5.95 1.12
CA VAL A 551 3.52 -5.47 1.98
C VAL A 551 4.68 -6.45 1.95
N TRP A 552 5.89 -5.93 2.11
CA TRP A 552 7.12 -6.64 1.75
C TRP A 552 8.17 -6.50 2.85
N ASP A 553 8.92 -7.57 3.07
CA ASP A 553 9.99 -7.57 4.06
C ASP A 553 11.28 -7.01 3.48
N LYS A 554 11.48 -7.18 2.16
CA LYS A 554 12.63 -6.68 1.42
C LYS A 554 12.28 -6.37 -0.03
N THR A 555 12.83 -5.28 -0.55
CA THR A 555 12.78 -4.91 -1.97
C THR A 555 14.19 -4.86 -2.56
N LEU A 556 14.33 -5.43 -3.75
CA LEU A 556 15.53 -5.43 -4.56
C LEU A 556 15.19 -4.87 -5.94
N PRO A 557 15.56 -3.62 -6.24
CA PRO A 557 15.45 -3.08 -7.58
C PRO A 557 16.34 -3.84 -8.56
N LEU A 558 15.76 -4.28 -9.67
CA LEU A 558 16.47 -4.91 -10.78
C LEU A 558 16.70 -3.88 -11.89
N ASP A 559 17.33 -4.31 -12.99
CA ASP A 559 17.60 -3.44 -14.13
C ASP A 559 16.31 -2.76 -14.62
N SER A 560 16.35 -1.43 -14.77
CA SER A 560 15.17 -0.60 -14.95
C SER A 560 15.56 0.74 -15.58
N LYS A 561 14.63 1.35 -16.33
CA LYS A 561 14.82 2.65 -16.96
C LYS A 561 13.52 3.46 -16.97
N VAL A 562 13.57 4.69 -16.46
CA VAL A 562 12.41 5.59 -16.30
C VAL A 562 11.69 5.75 -17.63
N GLY A 563 10.40 5.47 -17.67
CA GLY A 563 9.58 5.61 -18.86
C GLY A 563 9.82 4.54 -19.94
N GLU A 564 10.66 3.54 -19.69
CA GLU A 564 10.88 2.47 -20.66
C GLU A 564 10.50 1.10 -20.11
N TYR A 565 10.98 0.75 -18.93
CA TYR A 565 10.67 -0.52 -18.26
C TYR A 565 11.07 -0.49 -16.79
N VAL A 566 10.42 -1.32 -15.99
CA VAL A 566 10.67 -1.45 -14.55
C VAL A 566 10.71 -2.93 -14.19
N ASN A 567 11.71 -3.32 -13.40
CA ASN A 567 11.81 -4.67 -12.83
C ASN A 567 12.14 -4.60 -11.34
N VAL A 568 11.44 -5.38 -10.52
CA VAL A 568 11.70 -5.49 -9.09
C VAL A 568 11.59 -6.93 -8.62
N ALA A 569 12.38 -7.29 -7.60
CA ALA A 569 12.17 -8.48 -6.80
C ALA A 569 11.81 -8.06 -5.37
N ARG A 570 10.76 -8.64 -4.79
CA ARG A 570 10.32 -8.37 -3.43
C ARG A 570 10.17 -9.68 -2.64
N LYS A 571 10.55 -9.68 -1.37
CA LYS A 571 10.48 -10.84 -0.48
C LYS A 571 9.34 -10.66 0.53
N LYS A 572 8.58 -11.73 0.76
CA LYS A 572 7.66 -11.86 1.89
C LYS A 572 7.85 -13.23 2.53
N GLY A 573 8.23 -13.26 3.81
CA GLY A 573 8.70 -14.47 4.48
C GLY A 573 9.86 -15.10 3.71
N SER A 574 9.69 -16.35 3.28
CA SER A 574 10.63 -17.10 2.46
C SER A 574 10.45 -16.88 0.95
N THR A 575 9.30 -16.36 0.53
CA THR A 575 8.87 -16.32 -0.86
C THR A 575 9.33 -15.03 -1.53
N TRP A 576 9.88 -15.15 -2.74
CA TRP A 576 10.22 -14.02 -3.58
C TRP A 576 9.17 -13.84 -4.69
N TYR A 577 8.89 -12.58 -5.02
CA TYR A 577 8.04 -12.19 -6.13
C TYR A 577 8.88 -11.30 -7.04
N VAL A 578 9.03 -11.69 -8.30
CA VAL A 578 9.76 -10.92 -9.31
C VAL A 578 8.78 -10.46 -10.37
N ALA A 579 8.76 -9.19 -10.70
CA ALA A 579 7.86 -8.66 -11.72
C ALA A 579 8.55 -7.61 -12.57
N GLY A 580 8.11 -7.53 -13.83
CA GLY A 580 8.55 -6.53 -14.76
C GLY A 580 7.43 -6.03 -15.66
N MET A 581 7.56 -4.78 -16.10
CA MET A 581 6.65 -4.14 -17.06
C MET A 581 7.47 -3.34 -18.07
N THR A 582 6.99 -3.25 -19.31
CA THR A 582 7.58 -2.42 -20.36
C THR A 582 6.56 -1.40 -20.90
N ASN A 583 7.04 -0.34 -21.53
CA ASN A 583 6.21 0.58 -22.31
C ASN A 583 5.75 -0.08 -23.63
N TRP A 584 5.33 0.68 -24.63
CA TRP A 584 4.93 0.12 -25.93
C TRP A 584 6.06 -0.57 -26.73
N THR A 585 7.32 -0.45 -26.30
CA THR A 585 8.43 -1.15 -26.94
C THR A 585 8.57 -2.55 -26.32
N PRO A 586 8.46 -3.63 -27.11
CA PRO A 586 8.65 -4.98 -26.62
C PRO A 586 10.12 -5.22 -26.23
N ARG A 587 10.35 -6.10 -25.25
CA ARG A 587 11.67 -6.22 -24.63
C ARG A 587 11.96 -7.64 -24.18
N ASP A 588 13.21 -8.07 -24.39
CA ASP A 588 13.73 -9.29 -23.78
C ASP A 588 14.29 -8.95 -22.41
N GLN A 589 13.82 -9.68 -21.40
CA GLN A 589 14.26 -9.53 -20.02
C GLN A 589 15.08 -10.75 -19.60
N HIS A 590 16.27 -10.47 -19.08
CA HIS A 590 17.17 -11.45 -18.50
C HIS A 590 17.19 -11.26 -16.98
N ILE A 591 16.75 -12.27 -16.24
CA ILE A 591 16.69 -12.24 -14.77
C ILE A 591 17.65 -13.29 -14.24
N ARG A 592 18.63 -12.86 -13.45
CA ARG A 592 19.50 -13.76 -12.69
C ARG A 592 18.97 -13.88 -11.27
N PHE A 593 18.79 -15.11 -10.78
CA PHE A 593 18.31 -15.39 -9.43
C PHE A 593 19.44 -15.39 -8.39
N ASP A 594 20.42 -14.50 -8.54
CA ASP A 594 21.57 -14.38 -7.61
C ASP A 594 21.16 -13.95 -6.19
N PHE A 595 19.93 -13.44 -6.02
CA PHE A 595 19.38 -13.01 -4.73
C PHE A 595 18.71 -14.13 -3.93
N LEU A 596 18.55 -15.33 -4.50
CA LEU A 596 18.01 -16.49 -3.78
C LEU A 596 19.02 -17.04 -2.76
N ASP A 597 18.51 -17.76 -1.76
CA ASP A 597 19.35 -18.36 -0.73
C ASP A 597 20.23 -19.47 -1.36
N LYS A 598 21.55 -19.41 -1.17
CA LYS A 598 22.49 -20.37 -1.77
C LYS A 598 22.25 -21.79 -1.24
N GLY A 599 22.26 -22.77 -2.15
CA GLY A 599 22.06 -24.19 -1.80
C GLY A 599 20.60 -24.57 -1.53
N ARG A 600 19.66 -23.64 -1.73
CA ARG A 600 18.21 -23.86 -1.54
C ARG A 600 17.52 -23.94 -2.90
N GLU A 601 16.61 -24.91 -3.04
CA GLU A 601 15.78 -25.06 -4.23
C GLU A 601 14.46 -24.30 -4.08
N TYR A 602 13.98 -23.73 -5.18
CA TYR A 602 12.71 -23.00 -5.27
C TYR A 602 11.88 -23.52 -6.43
N VAL A 603 10.56 -23.44 -6.31
CA VAL A 603 9.62 -23.55 -7.43
C VAL A 603 9.30 -22.15 -7.91
N ALA A 604 9.60 -21.88 -9.19
CA ALA A 604 9.19 -20.68 -9.90
C ALA A 604 7.83 -20.90 -10.58
N GLU A 605 6.78 -20.30 -10.06
CA GLU A 605 5.49 -20.15 -10.76
C GLU A 605 5.52 -18.86 -11.58
N ILE A 606 5.50 -18.99 -12.90
CA ILE A 606 5.75 -17.91 -13.87
C ILE A 606 4.44 -17.57 -14.58
N VAL A 607 4.08 -16.30 -14.62
CA VAL A 607 3.01 -15.74 -15.44
C VAL A 607 3.63 -14.70 -16.37
N SER A 608 3.53 -14.88 -17.68
CA SER A 608 4.13 -13.99 -18.67
C SER A 608 3.22 -13.79 -19.88
N ASP A 609 3.49 -12.75 -20.66
CA ASP A 609 2.79 -12.51 -21.91
C ASP A 609 2.77 -13.75 -22.81
N GLY A 610 1.62 -14.02 -23.43
CA GLY A 610 1.51 -15.00 -24.49
C GLY A 610 2.17 -14.51 -25.78
N ILE A 611 2.47 -15.44 -26.69
CA ILE A 611 3.18 -15.12 -27.93
C ILE A 611 2.38 -14.17 -28.85
N ASN A 612 1.06 -14.06 -28.65
CA ASN A 612 0.20 -13.16 -29.43
C ASN A 612 -0.32 -11.97 -28.60
N ALA A 613 0.29 -11.65 -27.46
CA ALA A 613 -0.18 -10.55 -26.61
C ALA A 613 -0.05 -9.16 -27.26
N ASP A 614 0.76 -9.02 -28.33
CA ASP A 614 0.81 -7.85 -29.22
C ASP A 614 -0.45 -7.68 -30.09
N LYS A 615 -1.32 -8.69 -30.15
CA LYS A 615 -2.61 -8.63 -30.85
C LYS A 615 -3.77 -8.81 -29.89
N VAL A 616 -3.68 -9.78 -28.99
CA VAL A 616 -4.71 -10.11 -28.00
C VAL A 616 -4.14 -9.81 -26.63
N GLY A 617 -4.32 -8.59 -26.11
CA GLY A 617 -3.70 -8.16 -24.85
C GLY A 617 -3.99 -9.08 -23.66
N SER A 618 -5.09 -9.83 -23.68
CA SER A 618 -5.43 -10.82 -22.66
C SER A 618 -4.70 -12.17 -22.80
N ASP A 619 -3.87 -12.40 -23.84
CA ASP A 619 -3.11 -13.62 -24.04
C ASP A 619 -1.95 -13.72 -23.04
N TYR A 620 -1.95 -14.78 -22.22
CA TYR A 620 -0.94 -15.03 -21.20
C TYR A 620 -0.65 -16.52 -21.06
N VAL A 621 0.53 -16.85 -20.53
CA VAL A 621 0.90 -18.22 -20.20
C VAL A 621 1.25 -18.34 -18.72
N MET A 622 0.88 -19.46 -18.11
CA MET A 622 1.30 -19.85 -16.76
C MET A 622 2.13 -21.11 -16.83
N GLY A 623 3.26 -21.13 -16.13
CA GLY A 623 4.15 -22.28 -16.08
C GLY A 623 4.81 -22.45 -14.71
N LYS A 624 5.42 -23.61 -14.50
CA LYS A 624 6.23 -23.89 -13.32
C LYS A 624 7.56 -24.49 -13.72
N ARG A 625 8.62 -24.17 -12.99
CA ARG A 625 9.90 -24.87 -13.07
C ARG A 625 10.67 -24.73 -11.78
N ASP A 626 11.59 -25.65 -11.54
CA ASP A 626 12.50 -25.58 -10.41
C ASP A 626 13.67 -24.66 -10.74
N VAL A 627 14.12 -23.90 -9.75
CA VAL A 627 15.25 -22.97 -9.88
C VAL A 627 16.06 -22.91 -8.59
N HIS A 628 17.31 -22.50 -8.68
CA HIS A 628 18.18 -22.21 -7.55
C HIS A 628 18.92 -20.88 -7.74
N ALA A 629 19.67 -20.48 -6.71
CA ALA A 629 20.50 -19.29 -6.79
C ALA A 629 21.47 -19.36 -8.00
N GLY A 630 21.55 -18.28 -8.77
CA GLY A 630 22.39 -18.17 -9.96
C GLY A 630 21.73 -18.60 -11.29
N ASP A 631 20.57 -19.26 -11.24
CA ASP A 631 19.82 -19.60 -12.45
C ASP A 631 19.33 -18.35 -13.19
N GLU A 632 19.11 -18.52 -14.49
CA GLU A 632 18.63 -17.46 -15.38
C GLU A 632 17.22 -17.75 -15.89
N LEU A 633 16.39 -16.71 -15.92
CA LEU A 633 15.08 -16.72 -16.56
C LEU A 633 15.04 -15.64 -17.65
N ASN A 634 14.77 -16.09 -18.87
CA ASN A 634 14.58 -15.23 -20.03
C ASN A 634 13.08 -15.12 -20.32
N LEU A 635 12.58 -13.88 -20.41
CA LEU A 635 11.17 -13.59 -20.69
C LEU A 635 11.06 -12.53 -21.77
N ARG A 636 10.06 -12.66 -22.64
CA ARG A 636 9.67 -11.60 -23.57
C ARG A 636 8.53 -10.80 -22.94
N MET A 637 8.69 -9.50 -22.80
CA MET A 637 7.60 -8.57 -22.54
C MET A 637 7.10 -8.04 -23.88
N MET A 638 5.81 -8.20 -24.14
CA MET A 638 5.15 -7.71 -25.35
C MET A 638 4.88 -6.19 -25.23
N PRO A 639 4.46 -5.48 -26.29
CA PRO A 639 4.16 -4.05 -26.21
C PRO A 639 3.13 -3.75 -25.10
N GLY A 640 3.50 -2.90 -24.14
CA GLY A 640 2.69 -2.61 -22.97
C GLY A 640 2.47 -3.83 -22.07
N GLY A 641 3.40 -4.77 -22.10
CA GLY A 641 3.31 -6.06 -21.42
C GLY A 641 4.16 -6.16 -20.16
N GLY A 642 4.32 -7.39 -19.69
CA GLY A 642 4.99 -7.68 -18.43
C GLY A 642 5.03 -9.15 -18.05
N TYR A 643 5.50 -9.41 -16.83
CA TYR A 643 5.53 -10.74 -16.25
C TYR A 643 5.51 -10.69 -14.71
N THR A 644 5.18 -11.80 -14.08
CA THR A 644 5.29 -11.99 -12.62
C THR A 644 5.71 -13.43 -12.32
N VAL A 645 6.67 -13.59 -11.41
CA VAL A 645 7.20 -14.88 -10.96
C VAL A 645 7.10 -14.97 -9.45
N ARG A 646 6.45 -16.03 -8.95
CA ARG A 646 6.46 -16.39 -7.52
C ARG A 646 7.46 -17.52 -7.30
N LEU A 647 8.46 -17.28 -6.46
CA LEU A 647 9.55 -18.19 -6.13
C LEU A 647 9.36 -18.67 -4.69
N THR A 648 8.83 -19.88 -4.53
CA THR A 648 8.57 -20.48 -3.21
C THR A 648 9.62 -21.55 -2.94
N PRO A 649 10.29 -21.56 -1.78
CA PRO A 649 11.27 -22.61 -1.49
C PRO A 649 10.63 -24.00 -1.43
N LYS A 650 11.30 -25.01 -1.97
CA LYS A 650 10.81 -26.41 -1.94
C LYS A 650 10.94 -27.05 -0.55
N ASP A 651 11.93 -26.62 0.20
CA ASP A 651 12.20 -27.06 1.56
C ASP A 651 11.33 -26.34 2.60
N GLU A 652 10.35 -25.53 2.17
CA GLU A 652 9.32 -24.98 3.03
C GLU A 652 8.39 -26.11 3.49
N LYS A 653 8.95 -26.95 4.37
CA LYS A 653 8.29 -28.05 5.04
C LYS A 653 7.23 -27.46 5.95
N HIS A 654 5.99 -27.63 5.54
CA HIS A 654 4.88 -27.51 6.46
C HIS A 654 4.75 -28.87 7.14
N ASP A 655 5.41 -29.00 8.29
CA ASP A 655 5.37 -30.22 9.09
C ASP A 655 3.94 -30.57 9.52
N ILE A 656 3.04 -29.59 9.53
CA ILE A 656 1.64 -29.75 9.90
C ILE A 656 0.73 -29.25 8.77
N VAL A 657 -0.26 -30.06 8.42
CA VAL A 657 -1.39 -29.64 7.57
C VAL A 657 -2.67 -29.72 8.38
N VAL A 658 -3.49 -28.67 8.34
CA VAL A 658 -4.88 -28.72 8.82
C VAL A 658 -5.75 -28.86 7.58
N PHE A 659 -6.40 -30.01 7.42
CA PHE A 659 -7.18 -30.37 6.24
C PHE A 659 -8.65 -30.57 6.62
N GLY A 660 -9.56 -29.90 5.93
CA GLY A 660 -10.99 -30.05 6.22
C GLY A 660 -11.88 -29.08 5.45
N ASP A 661 -13.05 -28.80 6.01
CA ASP A 661 -14.10 -28.08 5.29
C ASP A 661 -14.00 -26.55 5.46
N SER A 662 -15.14 -25.85 5.38
CA SER A 662 -15.20 -24.39 5.52
C SER A 662 -14.69 -23.92 6.88
N ARG A 663 -14.76 -24.74 7.94
CA ARG A 663 -14.18 -24.38 9.24
C ARG A 663 -12.66 -24.31 9.19
N VAL A 664 -12.02 -25.21 8.46
CA VAL A 664 -10.57 -25.12 8.25
C VAL A 664 -10.26 -23.94 7.34
N GLN A 665 -11.02 -23.73 6.26
CA GLN A 665 -10.78 -22.63 5.32
C GLN A 665 -10.85 -21.26 6.00
N MET A 666 -11.89 -21.05 6.81
CA MET A 666 -12.13 -19.79 7.52
C MET A 666 -11.20 -19.54 8.70
N ALA A 667 -10.40 -20.53 9.11
CA ALA A 667 -9.31 -20.28 10.03
C ALA A 667 -8.28 -19.29 9.41
N GLY A 668 -8.12 -19.26 8.08
CA GLY A 668 -7.13 -18.42 7.43
C GLY A 668 -5.72 -18.90 7.74
N ASP A 669 -4.83 -18.01 8.18
CA ASP A 669 -3.44 -18.38 8.45
C ASP A 669 -3.28 -19.09 9.82
N TRP A 670 -3.06 -20.40 9.80
CA TRP A 670 -2.78 -21.19 11.00
C TRP A 670 -1.42 -20.86 11.63
N ASN A 671 -0.44 -20.42 10.85
CA ASN A 671 0.86 -19.99 11.38
C ASN A 671 0.67 -18.79 12.30
N LEU A 672 -0.11 -17.79 11.85
CA LEU A 672 -0.44 -16.62 12.67
C LEU A 672 -1.20 -17.01 13.96
N ARG A 673 -2.15 -17.95 13.87
CA ARG A 673 -2.98 -18.35 15.01
C ARG A 673 -2.23 -19.18 16.06
N MET A 674 -1.32 -20.02 15.61
CA MET A 674 -0.56 -20.95 16.46
C MET A 674 0.83 -20.38 16.83
N ASN A 675 1.18 -19.19 16.32
CA ASN A 675 2.51 -18.62 16.44
C ASN A 675 3.61 -19.59 15.95
N ARG A 676 3.39 -20.17 14.77
CA ARG A 676 4.26 -21.14 14.10
C ARG A 676 4.59 -20.67 12.68
N THR A 677 5.45 -21.40 11.98
CA THR A 677 5.80 -21.12 10.57
C THR A 677 5.67 -22.35 9.65
N ASP A 678 5.27 -23.49 10.20
CA ASP A 678 5.27 -24.81 9.57
C ASP A 678 3.86 -25.42 9.47
N VAL A 679 2.80 -24.62 9.63
CA VAL A 679 1.40 -25.06 9.56
C VAL A 679 0.72 -24.56 8.29
N THR A 680 0.30 -25.49 7.43
CA THR A 680 -0.49 -25.20 6.22
C THR A 680 -1.98 -25.26 6.51
N ASN A 681 -2.72 -24.28 6.00
CA ASN A 681 -4.17 -24.39 5.82
C ASN A 681 -4.50 -25.13 4.50
N ALA A 682 -5.24 -26.24 4.60
CA ALA A 682 -5.80 -26.98 3.47
C ALA A 682 -7.33 -27.12 3.64
N GLY A 683 -8.03 -26.01 3.90
CA GLY A 683 -9.48 -25.98 4.05
C GLY A 683 -10.25 -25.69 2.76
N PHE A 684 -11.37 -26.36 2.55
CA PHE A 684 -12.21 -26.24 1.36
C PHE A 684 -13.68 -26.04 1.71
N GLY A 685 -14.18 -24.81 1.57
CA GLY A 685 -15.57 -24.49 1.91
C GLY A 685 -16.60 -25.13 0.98
N GLY A 686 -17.71 -25.60 1.57
CA GLY A 686 -18.81 -26.27 0.88
C GLY A 686 -18.50 -27.69 0.39
N PHE A 687 -17.30 -28.20 0.63
CA PHE A 687 -16.89 -29.51 0.15
C PHE A 687 -17.22 -30.60 1.17
N THR A 688 -17.62 -31.76 0.64
CA THR A 688 -17.92 -32.98 1.41
C THR A 688 -16.72 -33.91 1.47
N THR A 689 -16.75 -34.91 2.35
CA THR A 689 -15.70 -35.95 2.44
C THR A 689 -15.49 -36.70 1.13
N SER A 690 -16.46 -36.72 0.23
CA SER A 690 -16.30 -37.32 -1.11
C SER A 690 -15.35 -36.50 -1.99
N HIS A 691 -15.31 -35.17 -1.82
CA HIS A 691 -14.36 -34.30 -2.52
C HIS A 691 -12.96 -34.44 -1.91
N PHE A 692 -12.89 -34.64 -0.59
CA PHE A 692 -11.60 -34.79 0.11
C PHE A 692 -10.79 -35.96 -0.42
N ILE A 693 -11.43 -37.04 -0.85
CA ILE A 693 -10.76 -38.19 -1.49
C ILE A 693 -9.87 -37.77 -2.67
N TRP A 694 -10.29 -36.76 -3.43
CA TRP A 694 -9.53 -36.25 -4.57
C TRP A 694 -8.51 -35.17 -4.19
N LEU A 695 -8.76 -34.45 -3.11
CA LEU A 695 -7.96 -33.30 -2.69
C LEU A 695 -6.82 -33.69 -1.74
N VAL A 696 -6.95 -34.80 -1.04
CA VAL A 696 -5.96 -35.24 -0.05
C VAL A 696 -4.58 -35.40 -0.68
N ASP A 697 -4.49 -35.84 -1.95
CA ASP A 697 -3.21 -36.01 -2.61
C ASP A 697 -2.49 -34.68 -2.90
N PRO A 698 -3.01 -33.77 -3.75
CA PRO A 698 -2.32 -32.53 -4.09
C PRO A 698 -2.21 -31.52 -2.94
N TYR A 699 -3.04 -31.63 -1.90
CA TYR A 699 -3.09 -30.64 -0.82
C TYR A 699 -2.56 -31.13 0.53
N VAL A 700 -2.39 -32.43 0.70
CA VAL A 700 -1.80 -33.01 1.92
C VAL A 700 -0.62 -33.91 1.58
N ILE A 701 -0.83 -34.99 0.82
CA ILE A 701 0.18 -36.04 0.62
C ILE A 701 1.43 -35.50 -0.08
N GLN A 702 1.26 -34.77 -1.18
CA GLN A 702 2.38 -34.20 -1.94
C GLN A 702 3.18 -33.13 -1.18
N ARG A 703 2.65 -32.63 -0.04
CA ARG A 703 3.39 -31.74 0.86
C ARG A 703 4.28 -32.48 1.85
N HIS A 704 4.15 -33.81 1.93
CA HIS A 704 4.86 -34.67 2.87
C HIS A 704 4.87 -34.16 4.32
N PRO A 705 3.71 -33.75 4.89
CA PRO A 705 3.67 -33.28 6.27
C PRO A 705 3.95 -34.44 7.23
N ARG A 706 4.47 -34.10 8.41
CA ARG A 706 4.57 -35.07 9.50
C ARG A 706 3.19 -35.38 10.09
N LEU A 707 2.33 -34.37 10.23
CA LEU A 707 1.04 -34.46 10.90
C LEU A 707 -0.08 -33.80 10.10
N CYS A 708 -1.23 -34.46 10.02
CA CYS A 708 -2.47 -33.93 9.44
C CYS A 708 -3.59 -33.89 10.48
N PHE A 709 -4.11 -32.69 10.76
CA PHE A 709 -5.38 -32.52 11.49
C PHE A 709 -6.52 -32.62 10.48
N LEU A 710 -7.30 -33.69 10.53
CA LEU A 710 -8.38 -34.01 9.59
C LEU A 710 -9.74 -33.68 10.21
N GLU A 711 -10.40 -32.66 9.67
CA GLU A 711 -11.76 -32.24 10.00
C GLU A 711 -12.68 -32.42 8.78
N GLY A 712 -13.98 -32.62 9.00
CA GLY A 712 -14.96 -32.60 7.92
C GLY A 712 -16.28 -33.28 8.29
N GLY A 713 -17.17 -33.38 7.31
CA GLY A 713 -18.44 -34.10 7.44
C GLY A 713 -19.65 -33.21 7.75
N CYS A 714 -19.47 -31.93 8.11
CA CYS A 714 -20.62 -31.06 8.34
C CYS A 714 -21.41 -30.79 7.04
N ASN A 715 -20.70 -30.61 5.92
CA ASN A 715 -21.29 -30.44 4.59
C ASN A 715 -21.93 -31.73 4.07
N ASP A 716 -21.36 -32.89 4.40
CA ASP A 716 -21.95 -34.19 4.03
C ASP A 716 -23.36 -34.34 4.63
N ILE A 717 -23.50 -33.97 5.89
CA ILE A 717 -24.78 -33.99 6.60
C ILE A 717 -25.74 -32.97 5.99
N GLY A 718 -25.27 -31.75 5.71
CA GLY A 718 -26.08 -30.73 5.03
C GLY A 718 -26.53 -31.13 3.63
N ALA A 719 -25.71 -31.90 2.90
CA ALA A 719 -26.01 -32.39 1.56
C ALA A 719 -26.76 -33.74 1.53
N GLY A 720 -27.13 -34.29 2.69
CA GLY A 720 -27.86 -35.56 2.78
C GLY A 720 -27.05 -36.78 2.34
N ILE A 721 -25.73 -36.75 2.46
CA ILE A 721 -24.86 -37.87 2.11
C ILE A 721 -25.10 -39.03 3.09
N PRO A 722 -25.33 -40.27 2.62
CA PRO A 722 -25.56 -41.40 3.51
C PRO A 722 -24.40 -41.66 4.48
N LEU A 723 -24.73 -41.97 5.75
CA LEU A 723 -23.76 -42.23 6.81
C LEU A 723 -22.66 -43.24 6.40
N GLU A 724 -23.04 -44.35 5.77
CA GLU A 724 -22.06 -45.37 5.34
C GLU A 724 -21.05 -44.85 4.29
N ARG A 725 -21.45 -43.89 3.46
CA ARG A 725 -20.54 -43.22 2.53
C ARG A 725 -19.57 -42.31 3.27
N ILE A 726 -20.05 -41.53 4.25
CA ILE A 726 -19.21 -40.70 5.12
C ILE A 726 -18.17 -41.57 5.84
N LYS A 727 -18.60 -42.68 6.45
CA LYS A 727 -17.73 -43.64 7.13
C LYS A 727 -16.64 -44.20 6.22
N ARG A 728 -17.03 -44.64 5.01
CA ARG A 728 -16.09 -45.17 4.01
C ARG A 728 -15.07 -44.12 3.58
N ASN A 729 -15.50 -42.88 3.37
CA ASN A 729 -14.61 -41.79 2.96
C ASN A 729 -13.58 -41.48 4.05
N PHE A 730 -14.00 -41.35 5.32
CA PHE A 730 -13.07 -41.14 6.43
C PHE A 730 -12.06 -42.29 6.59
N ARG A 731 -12.50 -43.55 6.49
CA ARG A 731 -11.58 -44.71 6.47
C ARG A 731 -10.56 -44.57 5.34
N SER A 732 -11.02 -44.31 4.12
CA SER A 732 -10.16 -44.15 2.94
C SER A 732 -9.17 -43.00 3.08
N LEU A 733 -9.59 -41.86 3.64
CA LEU A 733 -8.72 -40.71 3.90
C LEU A 733 -7.63 -41.04 4.93
N VAL A 734 -8.04 -41.62 6.06
CA VAL A 734 -7.12 -42.00 7.14
C VAL A 734 -6.12 -43.05 6.64
N ASP A 735 -6.60 -44.09 5.97
CA ASP A 735 -5.76 -45.17 5.43
C ASP A 735 -4.77 -44.63 4.39
N SER A 736 -5.22 -43.72 3.52
CA SER A 736 -4.34 -43.08 2.52
C SER A 736 -3.25 -42.24 3.19
N LEU A 737 -3.61 -41.37 4.14
CA LEU A 737 -2.63 -40.54 4.86
C LEU A 737 -1.61 -41.40 5.61
N MET A 738 -2.06 -42.41 6.34
CA MET A 738 -1.18 -43.33 7.08
C MET A 738 -0.27 -44.14 6.16
N ALA A 739 -0.77 -44.60 5.00
CA ALA A 739 0.03 -45.32 4.01
C ALA A 739 1.18 -44.48 3.44
N HIS A 740 1.05 -43.15 3.47
CA HIS A 740 2.09 -42.19 3.06
C HIS A 740 2.96 -41.71 4.24
N GLY A 741 2.87 -42.35 5.40
CA GLY A 741 3.68 -42.03 6.58
C GLY A 741 3.25 -40.75 7.31
N ILE A 742 2.05 -40.24 7.04
CA ILE A 742 1.51 -39.02 7.67
C ILE A 742 0.74 -39.41 8.93
N GLU A 743 1.11 -38.84 10.07
CA GLU A 743 0.36 -39.01 11.31
C GLU A 743 -0.99 -38.27 11.21
N VAL A 744 -2.07 -38.87 11.68
CA VAL A 744 -3.41 -38.27 11.58
C VAL A 744 -3.98 -37.95 12.97
N VAL A 745 -4.56 -36.77 13.11
CA VAL A 745 -5.42 -36.38 14.24
C VAL A 745 -6.82 -36.16 13.70
N LEU A 746 -7.80 -36.91 14.20
CA LEU A 746 -9.19 -36.76 13.79
C LEU A 746 -9.88 -35.67 14.60
N ASN A 747 -10.68 -34.85 13.93
CA ASN A 747 -11.55 -33.87 14.58
C ASN A 747 -13.01 -34.31 14.46
N THR A 748 -13.74 -34.32 15.57
CA THR A 748 -15.18 -34.60 15.55
C THR A 748 -15.94 -33.47 14.86
N VAL A 749 -17.08 -33.81 14.27
CA VAL A 749 -18.03 -32.82 13.73
C VAL A 749 -18.65 -32.03 14.89
N THR A 750 -18.54 -30.70 14.83
CA THR A 750 -19.17 -29.84 15.85
C THR A 750 -20.62 -29.56 15.54
N TYR A 751 -21.49 -29.64 16.56
CA TYR A 751 -22.93 -29.41 16.43
C TYR A 751 -23.25 -28.01 15.87
N PRO A 752 -24.28 -27.88 15.01
CA PRO A 752 -24.71 -26.59 14.50
C PRO A 752 -25.67 -25.92 15.48
N THR A 753 -26.07 -24.70 15.16
CA THR A 753 -27.17 -23.97 15.81
C THR A 753 -28.21 -23.58 14.77
N GLU A 754 -29.08 -24.52 14.39
CA GLU A 754 -30.17 -24.31 13.45
C GLU A 754 -31.39 -23.68 14.11
N LYS A 755 -32.11 -22.85 13.34
CA LYS A 755 -33.33 -22.20 13.79
C LYS A 755 -34.53 -23.16 13.82
N ASP A 756 -34.62 -24.05 12.83
CA ASP A 756 -35.68 -25.06 12.79
C ASP A 756 -35.34 -26.22 13.75
N PRO A 757 -36.19 -26.52 14.74
CA PRO A 757 -35.98 -27.66 15.64
C PRO A 757 -35.90 -29.01 14.92
N LYS A 758 -36.64 -29.21 13.81
CA LYS A 758 -36.60 -30.48 13.08
C LYS A 758 -35.25 -30.67 12.39
N GLU A 759 -34.78 -29.62 11.73
CA GLU A 759 -33.45 -29.60 11.11
C GLU A 759 -32.33 -29.77 12.15
N GLN A 760 -32.42 -29.07 13.31
CA GLN A 760 -31.47 -29.25 14.41
C GLN A 760 -31.40 -30.70 14.84
N ASN A 761 -32.55 -31.32 15.15
CA ASN A 761 -32.60 -32.69 15.65
C ASN A 761 -31.99 -33.66 14.63
N PHE A 762 -32.41 -33.57 13.36
CA PHE A 762 -31.88 -34.39 12.28
C PHE A 762 -30.34 -34.27 12.16
N LYS A 763 -29.82 -33.04 12.12
CA LYS A 763 -28.37 -32.82 12.02
C LYS A 763 -27.63 -33.34 13.24
N THR A 764 -28.16 -33.13 14.45
CA THR A 764 -27.52 -33.61 15.68
C THR A 764 -27.48 -35.14 15.77
N GLU A 765 -28.54 -35.85 15.37
CA GLU A 765 -28.57 -37.32 15.36
C GLU A 765 -27.55 -37.90 14.35
N MET A 766 -27.46 -37.28 13.17
CA MET A 766 -26.47 -37.67 12.18
C MET A 766 -25.04 -37.37 12.66
N MET A 767 -24.81 -36.22 13.28
CA MET A 767 -23.51 -35.86 13.86
C MET A 767 -23.11 -36.78 15.00
N ASP A 768 -24.04 -37.18 15.86
CA ASP A 768 -23.78 -38.18 16.91
C ASP A 768 -23.30 -39.50 16.29
N SER A 769 -23.95 -39.93 15.20
CA SER A 769 -23.60 -41.14 14.47
C SER A 769 -22.21 -41.06 13.83
N VAL A 770 -21.89 -39.91 13.21
CA VAL A 770 -20.56 -39.67 12.62
C VAL A 770 -19.50 -39.56 13.71
N ASN A 771 -19.73 -38.81 14.79
CA ASN A 771 -18.77 -38.62 15.87
C ASN A 771 -18.48 -39.92 16.62
N THR A 772 -19.51 -40.73 16.89
CA THR A 772 -19.35 -42.08 17.46
C THR A 772 -18.43 -42.93 16.58
N PHE A 773 -18.64 -42.86 15.26
CA PHE A 773 -17.77 -43.55 14.31
C PHE A 773 -16.35 -42.98 14.30
N LEU A 774 -16.15 -41.66 14.30
CA LEU A 774 -14.82 -41.04 14.32
C LEU A 774 -14.03 -41.44 15.56
N PHE A 775 -14.65 -41.48 16.74
CA PHE A 775 -14.02 -42.00 17.95
C PHE A 775 -13.67 -43.49 17.83
N SER A 776 -14.56 -44.30 17.25
CA SER A 776 -14.29 -45.72 17.02
C SER A 776 -13.13 -45.93 16.05
N LEU A 777 -13.09 -45.16 14.95
CA LEU A 777 -12.03 -45.20 13.95
C LEU A 777 -10.70 -44.75 14.55
N ALA A 778 -10.70 -43.67 15.33
CA ALA A 778 -9.53 -43.20 16.05
C ALA A 778 -8.97 -44.28 16.98
N ARG A 779 -9.84 -44.93 17.77
CA ARG A 779 -9.45 -46.03 18.65
C ARG A 779 -8.92 -47.24 17.89
N GLU A 780 -9.60 -47.63 16.81
CA GLU A 780 -9.21 -48.74 15.93
C GLU A 780 -7.82 -48.52 15.34
N LYS A 781 -7.52 -47.28 14.93
CA LYS A 781 -6.27 -46.91 14.25
C LYS A 781 -5.17 -46.37 15.19
N GLY A 782 -5.44 -46.28 16.50
CA GLY A 782 -4.51 -45.73 17.49
C GLY A 782 -4.22 -44.23 17.31
N LEU A 783 -5.18 -43.46 16.81
CA LEU A 783 -5.04 -42.04 16.49
C LEU A 783 -5.61 -41.14 17.61
N PRO A 784 -5.02 -39.96 17.85
CA PRO A 784 -5.68 -38.94 18.66
C PRO A 784 -6.96 -38.43 18.00
N CYS A 785 -7.96 -38.10 18.81
CA CYS A 785 -9.19 -37.47 18.34
C CYS A 785 -9.53 -36.25 19.21
N ILE A 786 -9.69 -35.09 18.58
CA ILE A 786 -10.09 -33.84 19.24
C ILE A 786 -11.60 -33.71 19.16
N ASP A 787 -12.24 -33.59 20.33
CA ASP A 787 -13.66 -33.27 20.45
C ASP A 787 -13.85 -31.85 20.98
N LEU A 788 -14.37 -30.99 20.12
CA LEU A 788 -14.64 -29.60 20.46
C LEU A 788 -16.04 -29.40 21.06
N ASN A 789 -16.94 -30.37 20.96
CA ASN A 789 -18.33 -30.20 21.39
C ASN A 789 -18.45 -29.86 22.89
N PRO A 790 -17.72 -30.51 23.82
CA PRO A 790 -17.79 -30.16 25.24
C PRO A 790 -17.34 -28.73 25.56
N LEU A 791 -16.50 -28.14 24.70
CA LEU A 791 -15.93 -26.81 24.89
C LEU A 791 -16.77 -25.74 24.23
N LEU A 792 -17.26 -26.02 23.01
CA LEU A 792 -17.90 -25.03 22.15
C LEU A 792 -19.42 -25.08 22.17
N THR A 793 -20.04 -26.14 22.69
CA THR A 793 -21.49 -26.35 22.58
C THR A 793 -22.17 -26.40 23.95
N GLU A 794 -23.46 -26.09 23.97
CA GLU A 794 -24.36 -26.26 25.11
C GLU A 794 -25.70 -26.79 24.60
N GLY A 795 -26.22 -27.87 25.19
CA GLY A 795 -27.46 -28.51 24.72
C GLY A 795 -27.41 -28.98 23.26
N LYS A 796 -26.24 -29.50 22.80
CA LYS A 796 -25.96 -29.87 21.39
C LYS A 796 -26.18 -28.72 20.40
N ARG A 797 -25.91 -27.50 20.82
CA ARG A 797 -25.92 -26.29 19.99
C ARG A 797 -24.62 -25.54 20.18
N LEU A 798 -24.02 -25.06 19.09
CA LEU A 798 -22.86 -24.18 19.16
C LEU A 798 -23.22 -22.90 19.93
N LYS A 799 -22.45 -22.58 20.97
CA LYS A 799 -22.70 -21.41 21.80
C LYS A 799 -22.56 -20.14 20.96
N LYS A 800 -23.40 -19.15 21.24
CA LYS A 800 -23.53 -17.94 20.42
C LYS A 800 -22.21 -17.16 20.32
N GLU A 801 -21.41 -17.13 21.39
CA GLU A 801 -20.09 -16.49 21.42
C GLU A 801 -19.03 -17.21 20.56
N TYR A 802 -19.29 -18.46 20.18
CA TYR A 802 -18.41 -19.33 19.39
C TYR A 802 -18.89 -19.53 17.95
N ALA A 803 -20.06 -18.98 17.61
CA ALA A 803 -20.74 -19.13 16.33
C ALA A 803 -20.74 -17.80 15.54
N LEU A 804 -20.11 -17.77 14.34
CA LEU A 804 -20.28 -16.67 13.37
C LEU A 804 -21.64 -16.76 12.67
N ASP A 805 -22.05 -17.98 12.38
CA ASP A 805 -23.35 -18.36 11.86
C ASP A 805 -23.76 -19.71 12.46
N ASN A 806 -24.66 -20.46 11.84
CA ASN A 806 -25.12 -21.73 12.38
C ASN A 806 -24.03 -22.81 12.49
N VAL A 807 -22.88 -22.68 11.80
CA VAL A 807 -21.84 -23.74 11.71
C VAL A 807 -20.40 -23.26 11.86
N HIS A 808 -20.07 -22.01 11.53
CA HIS A 808 -18.70 -21.48 11.49
C HIS A 808 -18.26 -20.82 12.80
N TYR A 809 -16.96 -20.87 13.06
CA TYR A 809 -16.35 -20.45 14.32
C TYR A 809 -15.98 -18.98 14.39
N THR A 810 -16.19 -18.35 15.56
CA THR A 810 -15.61 -17.04 15.88
C THR A 810 -14.10 -17.17 16.19
N PRO A 811 -13.35 -16.05 16.24
CA PRO A 811 -11.94 -16.09 16.68
C PRO A 811 -11.74 -16.74 18.05
N ALA A 812 -12.70 -16.58 18.98
CA ALA A 812 -12.64 -17.19 20.31
C ALA A 812 -12.74 -18.73 20.25
N ALA A 813 -13.57 -19.27 19.36
CA ALA A 813 -13.68 -20.70 19.14
C ALA A 813 -12.41 -21.28 18.50
N TYR A 814 -11.81 -20.58 17.52
CA TYR A 814 -10.51 -20.98 16.97
C TYR A 814 -9.40 -20.97 18.02
N ALA A 815 -9.39 -20.02 18.96
CA ALA A 815 -8.42 -20.02 20.05
C ALA A 815 -8.55 -21.25 20.97
N ILE A 816 -9.77 -21.78 21.13
CA ILE A 816 -9.99 -23.06 21.84
C ILE A 816 -9.45 -24.22 21.00
N TRP A 817 -9.75 -24.26 19.70
CA TRP A 817 -9.26 -25.33 18.82
C TRP A 817 -7.72 -25.35 18.77
N VAL A 818 -7.07 -24.20 18.61
CA VAL A 818 -5.60 -24.06 18.65
C VAL A 818 -5.04 -24.67 19.94
N ARG A 819 -5.64 -24.36 21.09
CA ARG A 819 -5.21 -24.90 22.39
C ARG A 819 -5.29 -26.42 22.45
N GLU A 820 -6.33 -27.02 21.88
CA GLU A 820 -6.45 -28.49 21.83
C GLU A 820 -5.44 -29.12 20.85
N MET A 821 -5.18 -28.46 19.71
CA MET A 821 -4.12 -28.88 18.80
C MET A 821 -2.74 -28.82 19.47
N GLU A 822 -2.44 -27.74 20.19
CA GLU A 822 -1.18 -27.55 20.92
C GLU A 822 -0.94 -28.64 21.97
N LYS A 823 -1.98 -29.15 22.65
CA LYS A 823 -1.83 -30.29 23.57
C LYS A 823 -1.32 -31.53 22.85
N ILE A 824 -1.85 -31.81 21.66
CA ILE A 824 -1.42 -32.95 20.83
C ILE A 824 0.00 -32.75 20.32
N LEU A 825 0.30 -31.57 19.79
CA LEU A 825 1.64 -31.22 19.32
C LEU A 825 2.68 -31.36 20.44
N LYS A 826 2.40 -30.82 21.62
CA LYS A 826 3.26 -30.93 22.79
C LYS A 826 3.47 -32.38 23.23
N ALA A 827 2.42 -33.20 23.24
CA ALA A 827 2.53 -34.63 23.57
C ALA A 827 3.38 -35.42 22.56
N LYS A 828 3.48 -34.95 21.31
CA LYS A 828 4.25 -35.53 20.22
C LYS A 828 5.64 -34.88 20.03
N GLY A 829 6.01 -33.90 20.87
CA GLY A 829 7.29 -33.18 20.76
C GLY A 829 7.40 -32.35 19.48
N ILE A 830 6.30 -31.74 19.04
CA ILE A 830 6.18 -30.91 17.82
C ILE A 830 6.09 -29.43 18.16
#